data_AF-A0A0P7B770-F1
#
_entry.id   AF-A0A0P7B770-F1
#
_cell.length_a   1.000
_cell.length_b   1.000
_cell.length_c   1.000
_cell.angle_alpha   90.00
_cell.angle_beta   90.00
_cell.angle_gamma   90.00
#
_symmetry.space_group_name_H-M   'P 1'
#
loop_
_entity.id
_entity.type
_entity.pdbx_description
1 polymer ?
#
loop_
_entity_poly.entity_id
_entity_poly.type
_entity_poly.pdbx_seq_one_letter_code
_entity_poly.pdbx_strand_id
1 'polypeptide(L)'
;MAVNVSNVTEFSYVTLNDGANVFDESTEAGKVMANALNTVLKQPGARRVYTGIEIENPSNLWLFLDWDTVDHHLNYRKSDAHGPIIESLKSHCSISKGFNKHVTVNPFPPEDVLDKDRSPVTEVLLSFFPPDYAVDARATATRRLEEFAGKALKTSPDWRGISYGWSVENDIPVKDDESQSGALLVAFIGWPSVEAHQKFRETEEFKQHIGLLRETPGLVKLSAFHLCVIPAFIAGVFACQRDFNVVARHSHRQPLVKRNDQWPPVLDDRETLLVNAFDNVSIDEWSYYYGHQNKLAGYGKEAAQWTADRWNENGVDSQLNEYHVYLRYPVSASLRFTSSDGKVSPVNLKEDALEEDDVTNYDVISQQTWLAYSPSGNVSAEYVYAGRGSIDDFEKLVELGVEIKGKIALIKYGGLFRGLKVKNAQDHGAIAAVIFTDPGDDGNITAANGYKSYPDGPARNPSSVQKGSTLFLSTHPGDPTTPGYPSHEGVPRADVSDVIAKIPSLPVSYAAVEPLLQALDGHGISGKEVNRTSWLGALDAEYSTGPAPGVKLSLDVVSRDKIAPIHNVIGRINGTNEDETIIIGNHRDTWMVGGNGDPNSGSAILVEFTRALNKLRQSGWKPKRNIVIASWDAEEWGLIGSTEWVEDNVKWLTETAVAYLNIDVAVSGPRPNLATTPELHKLATETMKKVIHPNFGGYNISLYDAWHEASGGEVEVLGSGSDFTGFLHNGISSFDVGSSGGVDDPIWHYHSNYDTYHWMSTFGDPGFQVHASMGQYLALVAYHLASDDVLPIDTQTYAVELRAYYDDLAEYAEEEGADLDLEELDKAIKYFKENADAVKELEVRAVETGDENLKTLVNHKYRDFQRGFVSQGGLPDREFYKHVVTAPGLDTGYAAVTFPGVTEGIQYADSGNFSVAQQWVGRTSQGIVVAANILKPALQSVPRSH
;
A
#
# COMPACT_ATOMS: atom_id res chain seq x y z
N MET A 1 39.76 6.64 16.27
CA MET A 1 38.40 7.24 16.27
C MET A 1 37.46 6.09 15.97
N ALA A 2 36.60 5.72 16.92
CA ALA A 2 35.73 4.56 16.77
C ALA A 2 34.74 4.81 15.64
N VAL A 3 34.68 3.88 14.69
CA VAL A 3 33.63 3.83 13.68
C VAL A 3 32.34 3.50 14.43
N ASN A 4 31.37 4.41 14.44
CA ASN A 4 30.06 4.15 15.03
C ASN A 4 29.35 3.13 14.12
N VAL A 5 29.29 1.87 14.55
CA VAL A 5 28.70 0.79 13.75
C VAL A 5 27.18 0.94 13.83
N SER A 6 26.54 1.15 12.69
CA SER A 6 25.09 1.29 12.54
C SER A 6 24.39 -0.04 12.25
N ASN A 7 23.06 -0.07 12.39
CA ASN A 7 22.20 -1.22 12.10
C ASN A 7 22.70 -2.49 12.84
N VAL A 8 22.69 -2.41 14.17
CA VAL A 8 23.32 -3.42 15.02
C VAL A 8 22.26 -4.09 15.90
N THR A 9 22.35 -5.40 16.03
CA THR A 9 21.53 -6.14 16.99
C THR A 9 22.38 -6.38 18.24
N GLU A 10 21.95 -5.82 19.37
CA GLU A 10 22.41 -6.25 20.68
C GLU A 10 21.86 -7.65 20.94
N PHE A 11 22.74 -8.60 21.19
CA PHE A 11 22.40 -9.95 21.59
C PHE A 11 22.80 -10.17 23.04
N SER A 12 21.80 -10.47 23.85
CA SER A 12 21.88 -10.52 25.30
C SER A 12 21.38 -11.86 25.84
N TYR A 13 22.10 -12.38 26.84
CA TYR A 13 21.87 -13.68 27.46
C TYR A 13 21.67 -13.51 28.96
N VAL A 14 20.60 -14.08 29.52
CA VAL A 14 20.40 -14.12 30.99
C VAL A 14 19.83 -15.46 31.43
N THR A 15 20.15 -15.88 32.67
CA THR A 15 19.57 -17.08 33.27
C THR A 15 18.42 -16.69 34.20
N LEU A 16 17.22 -17.22 33.96
CA LEU A 16 16.04 -17.03 34.81
C LEU A 16 16.21 -17.76 36.15
N ASN A 17 15.68 -17.17 37.22
CA ASN A 17 15.58 -17.85 38.51
C ASN A 17 14.52 -18.96 38.45
N ASP A 18 14.67 -20.01 39.28
CA ASP A 18 13.73 -21.12 39.33
C ASP A 18 12.27 -20.64 39.52
N GLY A 19 11.40 -21.00 38.57
CA GLY A 19 9.97 -20.67 38.60
C GLY A 19 9.60 -19.25 38.12
N ALA A 20 10.56 -18.44 37.64
CA ALA A 20 10.25 -17.15 37.03
C ALA A 20 9.64 -17.34 35.63
N ASN A 21 8.39 -16.89 35.44
CA ASN A 21 7.76 -16.83 34.12
C ASN A 21 7.75 -15.39 33.62
N VAL A 22 8.70 -15.05 32.76
CA VAL A 22 8.87 -13.68 32.23
C VAL A 22 7.93 -13.33 31.07
N PHE A 23 7.13 -14.30 30.60
CA PHE A 23 6.18 -14.10 29.50
C PHE A 23 4.72 -14.07 29.96
N ASP A 24 4.47 -14.23 31.26
CA ASP A 24 3.14 -14.09 31.85
C ASP A 24 3.09 -12.81 32.69
N GLU A 25 2.50 -11.75 32.11
CA GLU A 25 2.36 -10.43 32.74
C GLU A 25 1.47 -10.45 33.99
N SER A 26 0.72 -11.52 34.26
CA SER A 26 0.03 -11.67 35.54
C SER A 26 1.01 -11.92 36.70
N THR A 27 2.21 -12.44 36.40
CA THR A 27 3.27 -12.70 37.38
C THR A 27 4.17 -11.48 37.58
N GLU A 28 4.80 -11.39 38.75
CA GLU A 28 5.75 -10.31 39.03
C GLU A 28 6.97 -10.33 38.09
N ALA A 29 7.44 -11.52 37.70
CA ALA A 29 8.55 -11.65 36.76
C ALA A 29 8.18 -11.13 35.35
N GLY A 30 6.96 -11.42 34.88
CA GLY A 30 6.45 -10.90 33.61
C GLY A 30 6.28 -9.39 33.61
N LYS A 31 5.71 -8.80 34.67
CA LYS A 31 5.59 -7.33 34.80
C LYS A 31 6.94 -6.62 34.79
N VAL A 32 7.91 -7.16 35.52
CA VAL A 32 9.26 -6.60 35.56
C VAL A 32 9.93 -6.68 34.18
N MET A 33 9.80 -7.81 33.47
CA MET A 33 10.34 -7.97 32.13
C MET A 33 9.68 -7.03 31.12
N ALA A 34 8.35 -6.95 31.11
CA ALA A 34 7.61 -6.05 30.23
C ALA A 34 7.98 -4.58 30.47
N ASN A 35 8.08 -4.16 31.74
CA ASN A 35 8.52 -2.80 32.07
C ASN A 35 9.97 -2.52 31.64
N ALA A 36 10.86 -3.50 31.80
CA ALA A 36 12.24 -3.38 31.35
C ALA A 36 12.32 -3.18 29.83
N LEU A 37 11.65 -4.04 29.05
CA LEU A 37 11.61 -3.98 27.59
C LEU A 37 10.98 -2.68 27.08
N ASN A 38 9.83 -2.30 27.65
CA ASN A 38 9.16 -1.04 27.32
C ASN A 38 10.02 0.19 27.58
N THR A 39 10.81 0.17 28.66
CA THR A 39 11.68 1.30 28.97
C THR A 39 12.87 1.36 28.03
N VAL A 40 13.42 0.21 27.62
CA VAL A 40 14.52 0.14 26.64
C VAL A 40 14.06 0.58 25.25
N LEU A 41 12.88 0.14 24.79
CA LEU A 41 12.34 0.51 23.49
C LEU A 41 12.01 2.01 23.35
N LYS A 42 11.82 2.72 24.47
CA LYS A 42 11.63 4.18 24.49
C LYS A 42 12.95 4.96 24.41
N GLN A 43 14.10 4.29 24.39
CA GLN A 43 15.39 4.97 24.37
C GLN A 43 15.76 5.40 22.94
N PRO A 44 16.43 6.55 22.78
CA PRO A 44 16.90 7.00 21.47
C PRO A 44 17.72 5.92 20.76
N GLY A 45 17.31 5.62 19.54
CA GLY A 45 17.96 4.63 18.67
C GLY A 45 17.63 3.18 18.97
N ALA A 46 16.77 2.85 19.94
CA ALA A 46 16.20 1.51 20.04
C ALA A 46 15.09 1.35 18.98
N ARG A 47 15.12 0.27 18.21
CA ARG A 47 14.14 0.02 17.13
C ARG A 47 13.10 -1.03 17.53
N ARG A 48 13.58 -2.18 17.99
CA ARG A 48 12.76 -3.37 18.23
C ARG A 48 13.47 -4.33 19.17
N VAL A 49 12.70 -5.24 19.76
CA VAL A 49 13.21 -6.32 20.61
C VAL A 49 12.56 -7.64 20.24
N TYR A 50 13.38 -8.67 20.10
CA TYR A 50 12.95 -10.06 20.04
C TYR A 50 13.40 -10.78 21.31
N THR A 51 12.58 -11.68 21.81
CA THR A 51 12.93 -12.48 22.98
C THR A 51 12.46 -13.91 22.82
N GLY A 52 13.19 -14.84 23.43
CA GLY A 52 12.84 -16.23 23.40
C GLY A 52 13.56 -17.02 24.49
N ILE A 53 12.91 -18.10 24.94
CA ILE A 53 13.54 -19.08 25.81
C ILE A 53 14.21 -20.17 24.96
N GLU A 54 15.40 -20.57 25.37
CA GLU A 54 16.11 -21.72 24.80
C GLU A 54 15.32 -23.01 25.08
N ILE A 55 14.91 -23.71 24.02
CA ILE A 55 14.09 -24.93 24.15
C ILE A 55 14.88 -26.03 24.87
N GLU A 56 16.18 -26.14 24.59
CA GLU A 56 17.08 -27.12 25.20
C GLU A 56 17.40 -26.82 26.67
N ASN A 57 17.32 -25.56 27.07
CA ASN A 57 17.54 -25.14 28.44
C ASN A 57 16.58 -24.00 28.82
N PRO A 58 15.37 -24.31 29.29
CA PRO A 58 14.33 -23.30 29.51
C PRO A 58 14.64 -22.24 30.58
N SER A 59 15.73 -22.40 31.33
CA SER A 59 16.22 -21.37 32.25
C SER A 59 16.99 -20.26 31.53
N ASN A 60 17.28 -20.41 30.24
CA ASN A 60 18.04 -19.45 29.46
C ASN A 60 17.09 -18.57 28.63
N LEU A 61 17.13 -17.27 28.91
CA LEU A 61 16.42 -16.26 28.15
C LEU A 61 17.41 -15.51 27.25
N TRP A 62 17.00 -15.34 26.00
CA TRP A 62 17.72 -14.57 25.02
C TRP A 62 16.93 -13.32 24.63
N LEU A 63 17.65 -12.23 24.45
CA LEU A 63 17.14 -10.91 24.12
C LEU A 63 17.93 -10.37 22.93
N PHE A 64 17.23 -9.92 21.90
CA PHE A 64 17.81 -9.33 20.69
C PHE A 64 17.23 -7.94 20.50
N LEU A 65 18.02 -6.91 20.76
CA LEU A 65 17.57 -5.53 20.68
C LEU A 65 18.25 -4.83 19.51
N ASP A 66 17.48 -4.39 18.54
CA ASP A 66 18.05 -3.64 17.43
C ASP A 66 18.26 -2.19 17.81
N TRP A 67 19.46 -1.70 17.54
CA TRP A 67 19.87 -0.32 17.74
C TRP A 67 20.27 0.33 16.43
N ASP A 68 19.95 1.62 16.28
CA ASP A 68 20.44 2.48 15.20
C ASP A 68 21.96 2.40 15.10
N THR A 69 22.64 2.48 16.24
CA THR A 69 24.09 2.32 16.35
C THR A 69 24.50 1.77 17.72
N VAL A 70 25.74 1.25 17.80
CA VAL A 70 26.34 0.82 19.08
C VAL A 70 26.36 1.97 20.11
N ASP A 71 26.61 3.21 19.67
CA ASP A 71 26.63 4.37 20.56
C ASP A 71 25.27 4.64 21.21
N HIS A 72 24.15 4.38 20.52
CA HIS A 72 22.82 4.53 21.10
C HIS A 72 22.61 3.60 22.29
N HIS A 73 22.96 2.31 22.14
CA HIS A 73 22.95 1.37 23.25
C HIS A 73 23.90 1.82 24.38
N LEU A 74 25.15 2.19 24.06
CA LEU A 74 26.11 2.62 25.08
C LEU A 74 25.68 3.90 25.82
N ASN A 75 24.93 4.79 25.16
CA ASN A 75 24.35 5.98 25.78
C ASN A 75 23.17 5.61 26.69
N TYR A 76 22.30 4.70 26.25
CA TYR A 76 21.26 4.14 27.12
C TYR A 76 21.87 3.55 28.40
N ARG A 77 22.97 2.79 28.32
CA ARG A 77 23.65 2.24 29.50
C ARG A 77 24.16 3.28 30.50
N LYS A 78 24.36 4.52 30.06
CA LYS A 78 24.79 5.66 30.90
C LYS A 78 23.60 6.52 31.37
N SER A 79 22.39 6.25 30.88
CA SER A 79 21.20 6.99 31.24
C SER A 79 20.72 6.65 32.65
N ASP A 80 19.97 7.57 33.25
CA ASP A 80 19.34 7.36 34.57
C ASP A 80 18.26 6.26 34.53
N ALA A 81 17.77 5.88 33.34
CA ALA A 81 16.78 4.82 33.16
C ALA A 81 17.39 3.41 33.29
N HIS A 82 18.66 3.22 32.91
CA HIS A 82 19.27 1.88 32.85
C HIS A 82 19.49 1.25 34.24
N GLY A 83 19.97 2.02 35.22
CA GLY A 83 20.26 1.51 36.57
C GLY A 83 19.05 0.86 37.26
N PRO A 84 17.90 1.55 37.36
CA PRO A 84 16.66 0.99 37.91
C PRO A 84 16.16 -0.27 37.21
N ILE A 85 16.26 -0.33 35.87
CA ILE A 85 15.84 -1.51 35.09
C ILE A 85 16.69 -2.72 35.46
N ILE A 86 18.01 -2.59 35.45
CA ILE A 86 18.92 -3.68 35.81
C ILE A 86 18.69 -4.14 37.25
N GLU A 87 18.42 -3.22 38.18
CA GLU A 87 18.13 -3.59 39.57
C GLU A 87 16.82 -4.38 39.68
N SER A 88 15.79 -4.00 38.92
CA SER A 88 14.52 -4.71 38.90
C SER A 88 14.64 -6.13 38.33
N LEU A 89 15.49 -6.34 37.33
CA LEU A 89 15.69 -7.66 36.71
C LEU A 89 16.42 -8.65 37.64
N LYS A 90 17.31 -8.18 38.52
CA LYS A 90 18.11 -9.03 39.42
C LYS A 90 17.28 -9.93 40.36
N SER A 91 16.04 -9.56 40.68
CA SER A 91 15.16 -10.40 41.50
C SER A 91 14.60 -11.61 40.74
N HIS A 92 14.65 -11.60 39.41
CA HIS A 92 14.03 -12.62 38.55
C HIS A 92 15.01 -13.32 37.61
N CYS A 93 16.18 -12.72 37.35
CA CYS A 93 17.24 -13.35 36.57
C CYS A 93 18.65 -13.09 37.15
N SER A 94 19.54 -14.05 36.91
CA SER A 94 20.95 -13.98 37.23
C SER A 94 21.72 -13.39 36.05
N ILE A 95 22.02 -12.10 36.15
CA ILE A 95 22.77 -11.33 35.14
C ILE A 95 24.29 -11.63 35.20
N SER A 96 24.79 -12.26 36.28
CA SER A 96 26.22 -12.53 36.51
C SER A 96 26.86 -13.52 35.53
N LYS A 97 26.04 -14.34 34.85
CA LYS A 97 26.45 -15.27 33.79
C LYS A 97 26.10 -14.76 32.38
N GLY A 98 25.49 -13.58 32.31
CA GLY A 98 25.02 -12.96 31.08
C GLY A 98 26.07 -12.12 30.39
N PHE A 99 25.87 -11.87 29.10
CA PHE A 99 26.61 -10.87 28.34
C PHE A 99 25.64 -10.07 27.47
N ASN A 100 26.02 -8.83 27.16
CA ASN A 100 25.33 -7.97 26.20
C ASN A 100 26.38 -7.52 25.18
N LYS A 101 26.27 -8.01 23.95
CA LYS A 101 27.25 -7.79 22.87
C LYS A 101 26.51 -7.48 21.57
N HIS A 102 27.24 -7.11 20.54
CA HIS A 102 26.66 -6.61 19.31
C HIS A 102 27.03 -7.46 18.11
N VAL A 103 26.08 -7.65 17.20
CA VAL A 103 26.28 -8.32 15.92
C VAL A 103 25.72 -7.46 14.79
N THR A 104 26.42 -7.39 13.67
CA THR A 104 25.89 -6.82 12.43
C THR A 104 25.46 -7.96 11.54
N VAL A 105 24.17 -8.11 11.33
CA VAL A 105 23.58 -9.21 10.56
C VAL A 105 23.05 -8.75 9.22
N ASN A 106 22.88 -9.68 8.29
CA ASN A 106 22.26 -9.45 6.99
C ASN A 106 21.37 -10.67 6.64
N PRO A 107 20.09 -10.46 6.25
CA PRO A 107 19.33 -9.19 6.26
C PRO A 107 19.21 -8.57 7.67
N PHE A 108 19.18 -7.24 7.72
CA PHE A 108 18.89 -6.46 8.94
C PHE A 108 17.61 -5.64 8.73
N PRO A 109 16.65 -5.67 9.66
CA PRO A 109 16.61 -6.54 10.84
C PRO A 109 16.55 -8.03 10.51
N PRO A 110 16.92 -8.90 11.47
CA PRO A 110 16.70 -10.34 11.37
C PRO A 110 15.21 -10.73 11.57
N GLU A 111 14.26 -9.90 11.15
CA GLU A 111 12.83 -10.04 11.47
C GLU A 111 12.22 -11.33 10.89
N ASP A 112 12.54 -11.67 9.65
CA ASP A 112 12.00 -12.87 8.98
C ASP A 112 12.26 -14.17 9.74
N VAL A 113 13.33 -14.19 10.54
CA VAL A 113 13.79 -15.37 11.28
C VAL A 113 13.67 -15.24 12.79
N LEU A 114 13.36 -14.04 13.32
CA LEU A 114 13.12 -13.80 14.74
C LEU A 114 11.68 -13.32 15.04
N ASP A 115 10.78 -13.45 14.08
CA ASP A 115 9.35 -13.20 14.22
C ASP A 115 8.59 -14.53 14.42
N LYS A 116 7.68 -14.59 15.41
CA LYS A 116 6.97 -15.83 15.77
C LYS A 116 5.99 -16.31 14.70
N ASP A 117 5.43 -15.40 13.91
CA ASP A 117 4.36 -15.67 12.97
C ASP A 117 4.96 -16.15 11.64
N ARG A 118 6.16 -15.67 11.31
CA ARG A 118 6.97 -16.15 10.18
C ARG A 118 7.81 -17.38 10.51
N SER A 119 8.44 -17.39 11.68
CA SER A 119 9.39 -18.39 12.16
C SER A 119 9.15 -18.75 13.65
N PRO A 120 8.12 -19.58 13.96
CA PRO A 120 7.78 -19.97 15.34
C PRO A 120 8.94 -20.55 16.15
N VAL A 121 9.90 -21.18 15.45
CA VAL A 121 11.12 -21.71 16.03
C VAL A 121 12.32 -21.13 15.26
N THR A 122 13.27 -20.55 15.98
CA THR A 122 14.53 -20.10 15.39
C THR A 122 15.68 -20.97 15.88
N GLU A 123 16.46 -21.54 14.96
CA GLU A 123 17.76 -22.10 15.28
C GLU A 123 18.79 -20.96 15.36
N VAL A 124 19.48 -20.86 16.49
CA VAL A 124 20.60 -19.94 16.68
C VAL A 124 21.90 -20.73 16.60
N LEU A 125 22.69 -20.45 15.56
CA LEU A 125 24.04 -20.98 15.37
C LEU A 125 25.08 -19.98 15.86
N LEU A 126 25.91 -20.40 16.80
CA LEU A 126 27.04 -19.62 17.32
C LEU A 126 28.36 -20.29 16.92
N SER A 127 29.07 -19.67 15.98
CA SER A 127 30.40 -20.11 15.51
C SER A 127 31.50 -19.24 16.11
N PHE A 128 32.23 -19.76 17.08
CA PHE A 128 33.29 -19.05 17.80
C PHE A 128 34.67 -19.26 17.14
N PHE A 129 35.44 -18.19 17.05
CA PHE A 129 36.79 -18.12 16.48
C PHE A 129 37.74 -17.37 17.43
N PRO A 130 39.07 -17.45 17.28
CA PRO A 130 40.01 -16.70 18.11
C PRO A 130 39.73 -15.18 18.09
N PRO A 131 40.00 -14.43 19.17
CA PRO A 131 39.78 -12.97 19.19
C PRO A 131 40.47 -12.19 18.07
N ASP A 132 41.62 -12.67 17.63
CA ASP A 132 42.44 -12.11 16.55
C ASP A 132 42.16 -12.75 15.18
N TYR A 133 41.00 -13.42 15.01
CA TYR A 133 40.63 -14.06 13.75
C TYR A 133 40.60 -13.06 12.59
N ALA A 134 41.48 -13.30 11.62
CA ALA A 134 41.79 -12.37 10.54
C ALA A 134 40.58 -12.08 9.65
N VAL A 135 40.50 -10.85 9.12
CA VAL A 135 39.34 -10.36 8.35
C VAL A 135 39.09 -11.18 7.07
N ASP A 136 40.15 -11.61 6.39
CA ASP A 136 40.08 -12.50 5.22
C ASP A 136 39.60 -13.92 5.60
N ALA A 137 39.98 -14.40 6.78
CA ALA A 137 39.47 -15.65 7.32
C ALA A 137 37.98 -15.55 7.69
N ARG A 138 37.52 -14.39 8.19
CA ARG A 138 36.09 -14.11 8.42
C ARG A 138 35.25 -14.23 7.15
N ALA A 139 35.71 -13.62 6.05
CA ALA A 139 35.04 -13.74 4.75
C ALA A 139 34.96 -15.20 4.29
N THR A 140 36.01 -16.00 4.56
CA THR A 140 36.01 -17.44 4.24
C THR A 140 34.97 -18.21 5.05
N ALA A 141 34.87 -17.95 6.36
CA ALA A 141 33.87 -18.57 7.22
C ALA A 141 32.44 -18.17 6.83
N THR A 142 32.20 -16.89 6.52
CA THR A 142 30.91 -16.41 5.99
C THR A 142 30.52 -17.11 4.69
N ARG A 143 31.44 -17.20 3.72
CA ARG A 143 31.17 -17.89 2.45
C ARG A 143 30.82 -19.37 2.64
N ARG A 144 31.42 -20.05 3.63
CA ARG A 144 31.10 -21.44 3.94
C ARG A 144 29.70 -21.58 4.55
N LEU A 145 29.28 -20.63 5.38
CA LEU A 145 27.90 -20.56 5.88
C LEU A 145 26.91 -20.31 4.74
N GLU A 146 27.22 -19.39 3.83
CA GLU A 146 26.41 -19.12 2.63
C GLU A 146 26.31 -20.34 1.70
N GLU A 147 27.42 -21.06 1.52
CA GLU A 147 27.45 -22.29 0.73
C GLU A 147 26.63 -23.40 1.39
N PHE A 148 26.68 -23.53 2.73
CA PHE A 148 25.80 -24.43 3.47
C PHE A 148 24.33 -24.03 3.32
N ALA A 149 24.00 -22.75 3.44
CA ALA A 149 22.65 -22.25 3.27
C ALA A 149 22.14 -22.55 1.86
N GLY A 150 22.95 -22.29 0.83
CA GLY A 150 22.58 -22.54 -0.57
C GLY A 150 22.44 -24.01 -0.95
N LYS A 151 23.30 -24.88 -0.43
CA LYS A 151 23.33 -26.31 -0.80
C LYS A 151 22.50 -27.22 0.10
N ALA A 152 22.21 -26.80 1.33
CA ALA A 152 21.44 -27.57 2.29
C ALA A 152 20.15 -26.84 2.70
N LEU A 153 20.22 -25.65 3.31
CA LEU A 153 19.01 -25.01 3.86
C LEU A 153 17.94 -24.76 2.78
N LYS A 154 18.35 -24.22 1.62
CA LYS A 154 17.44 -23.91 0.49
C LYS A 154 16.77 -25.13 -0.14
N THR A 155 17.25 -26.35 0.14
CA THR A 155 16.61 -27.58 -0.38
C THR A 155 15.47 -28.06 0.53
N SER A 156 15.38 -27.53 1.75
CA SER A 156 14.32 -27.87 2.69
C SER A 156 13.06 -27.05 2.39
N PRO A 157 11.90 -27.69 2.17
CA PRO A 157 10.63 -26.97 2.00
C PRO A 157 10.15 -26.28 3.29
N ASP A 158 10.70 -26.69 4.44
CA ASP A 158 10.35 -26.13 5.75
C ASP A 158 11.26 -24.97 6.18
N TRP A 159 12.25 -24.59 5.38
CA TRP A 159 13.16 -23.49 5.68
C TRP A 159 12.46 -22.13 5.50
N ARG A 160 12.54 -21.24 6.51
CA ARG A 160 11.84 -19.94 6.52
C ARG A 160 12.74 -18.72 6.30
N GLY A 161 14.05 -18.90 6.24
CA GLY A 161 15.00 -17.81 6.03
C GLY A 161 16.28 -17.98 6.84
N ILE A 162 17.26 -17.11 6.59
CA ILE A 162 18.48 -16.99 7.41
C ILE A 162 18.90 -15.53 7.50
N SER A 163 19.29 -15.08 8.70
CA SER A 163 20.02 -13.83 8.90
C SER A 163 21.29 -14.12 9.69
N TYR A 164 22.43 -13.61 9.24
CA TYR A 164 23.73 -13.94 9.84
C TYR A 164 24.71 -12.80 9.77
N GLY A 165 25.71 -12.83 10.63
CA GLY A 165 26.81 -11.89 10.56
C GLY A 165 27.74 -11.92 11.76
N TRP A 166 28.71 -11.01 11.74
CA TRP A 166 29.82 -11.02 12.70
C TRP A 166 29.53 -10.16 13.92
N SER A 167 30.07 -10.58 15.06
CA SER A 167 30.13 -9.75 16.24
C SER A 167 31.00 -8.53 16.01
N VAL A 168 30.56 -7.39 16.58
CA VAL A 168 31.32 -6.15 16.60
C VAL A 168 32.50 -6.30 17.56
N GLU A 169 32.28 -6.91 18.72
CA GLU A 169 33.33 -7.23 19.68
C GLU A 169 33.97 -8.61 19.41
N ASN A 170 35.23 -8.78 19.82
CA ASN A 170 36.02 -10.01 19.61
C ASN A 170 36.27 -10.81 20.89
N ASP A 171 35.63 -10.43 21.98
CA ASP A 171 35.74 -11.02 23.31
C ASP A 171 34.39 -11.62 23.76
N ILE A 172 33.66 -12.25 22.83
CA ILE A 172 32.37 -12.89 23.12
C ILE A 172 32.64 -14.17 23.92
N PRO A 173 32.07 -14.36 25.13
CA PRO A 173 32.24 -15.59 25.90
C PRO A 173 31.77 -16.81 25.11
N VAL A 174 32.58 -17.87 25.09
CA VAL A 174 32.20 -19.12 24.43
C VAL A 174 31.09 -19.78 25.26
N LYS A 175 29.92 -20.04 24.63
CA LYS A 175 28.78 -20.70 25.30
C LYS A 175 29.27 -22.01 25.96
N ASP A 176 28.88 -22.26 27.20
CA ASP A 176 29.31 -23.40 28.06
C ASP A 176 30.82 -23.52 28.38
N ASP A 177 31.64 -22.52 28.04
CA ASP A 177 33.04 -22.41 28.48
C ASP A 177 33.43 -20.95 28.70
N GLU A 178 32.98 -20.40 29.83
CA GLU A 178 33.20 -19.00 30.23
C GLU A 178 34.69 -18.64 30.44
N SER A 179 35.60 -19.62 30.42
CA SER A 179 37.05 -19.37 30.50
C SER A 179 37.67 -18.93 29.18
N GLN A 180 36.92 -19.03 28.07
CA GLN A 180 37.34 -18.66 26.73
C GLN A 180 36.43 -17.59 26.13
N SER A 181 37.00 -16.73 25.29
CA SER A 181 36.26 -15.71 24.54
C SER A 181 36.82 -15.57 23.13
N GLY A 182 35.99 -15.13 22.18
CA GLY A 182 36.38 -15.07 20.78
C GLY A 182 35.52 -14.15 19.91
N ALA A 183 35.90 -14.04 18.64
CA ALA A 183 35.04 -13.45 17.60
C ALA A 183 33.92 -14.44 17.26
N LEU A 184 32.72 -13.94 17.01
CA LEU A 184 31.52 -14.75 16.78
C LEU A 184 30.96 -14.47 15.39
N LEU A 185 30.70 -15.53 14.62
CA LEU A 185 29.77 -15.52 13.50
C LEU A 185 28.45 -16.15 13.99
N VAL A 186 27.39 -15.35 14.05
CA VAL A 186 26.04 -15.80 14.42
C VAL A 186 25.20 -16.03 13.18
N ALA A 187 24.32 -17.02 13.22
CA ALA A 187 23.24 -17.17 12.25
C ALA A 187 21.92 -17.52 12.94
N PHE A 188 20.85 -16.87 12.52
CA PHE A 188 19.46 -17.11 12.88
C PHE A 188 18.77 -17.80 11.71
N ILE A 189 18.25 -19.00 11.91
CA ILE A 189 17.60 -19.78 10.85
C ILE A 189 16.16 -20.08 11.27
N GLY A 190 15.20 -19.68 10.44
CA GLY A 190 13.78 -19.82 10.73
C GLY A 190 13.24 -21.20 10.38
N TRP A 191 12.42 -21.75 11.27
CA TRP A 191 11.75 -23.05 11.15
C TRP A 191 10.29 -22.99 11.65
N PRO A 192 9.38 -23.79 11.08
CA PRO A 192 8.00 -23.89 11.58
C PRO A 192 7.90 -24.70 12.88
N SER A 193 8.89 -25.54 13.19
CA SER A 193 8.96 -26.35 14.41
C SER A 193 10.35 -26.95 14.62
N VAL A 194 10.66 -27.40 15.84
CA VAL A 194 11.88 -28.17 16.13
C VAL A 194 11.89 -29.46 15.32
N GLU A 195 10.75 -30.12 15.18
CA GLU A 195 10.60 -31.36 14.41
C GLU A 195 10.96 -31.16 12.94
N ALA A 196 10.58 -30.03 12.34
CA ALA A 196 10.94 -29.70 10.96
C ALA A 196 12.46 -29.55 10.80
N HIS A 197 13.13 -28.85 11.72
CA HIS A 197 14.58 -28.77 11.71
C HIS A 197 15.23 -30.16 11.91
N GLN A 198 14.73 -31.00 12.82
CA GLN A 198 15.27 -32.35 13.01
C GLN A 198 15.11 -33.22 11.76
N LYS A 199 13.98 -33.11 11.04
CA LYS A 199 13.80 -33.80 9.75
C LYS A 199 14.81 -33.33 8.71
N PHE A 200 15.03 -32.02 8.63
CA PHE A 200 16.07 -31.47 7.76
C PHE A 200 17.45 -32.06 8.07
N ARG A 201 17.81 -32.20 9.35
CA ARG A 201 19.11 -32.80 9.73
C ARG A 201 19.30 -34.26 9.29
N GLU A 202 18.21 -34.96 9.01
CA GLU A 202 18.27 -36.33 8.51
C GLU A 202 18.41 -36.44 6.98
N THR A 203 18.27 -35.33 6.25
CA THR A 203 18.45 -35.26 4.80
C THR A 203 19.91 -35.55 4.38
N GLU A 204 20.07 -36.06 3.16
CA GLU A 204 21.39 -36.28 2.58
C GLU A 204 22.10 -34.96 2.30
N GLU A 205 21.35 -33.94 1.89
CA GLU A 205 21.83 -32.58 1.64
C GLU A 205 22.47 -31.98 2.90
N PHE A 206 21.83 -32.11 4.06
CA PHE A 206 22.43 -31.72 5.33
C PHE A 206 23.68 -32.54 5.65
N LYS A 207 23.59 -33.88 5.59
CA LYS A 207 24.69 -34.79 5.95
C LYS A 207 25.94 -34.56 5.10
N GLN A 208 25.78 -34.26 3.81
CA GLN A 208 26.88 -33.98 2.89
C GLN A 208 27.51 -32.61 3.12
N HIS A 209 26.73 -31.61 3.54
CA HIS A 209 27.18 -30.22 3.57
C HIS A 209 27.47 -29.67 4.98
N ILE A 210 27.09 -30.35 6.07
CA ILE A 210 27.35 -29.90 7.45
C ILE A 210 28.86 -29.73 7.76
N GLY A 211 29.74 -30.41 7.01
CA GLY A 211 31.19 -30.20 7.06
C GLY A 211 31.61 -28.77 6.70
N LEU A 212 30.82 -28.06 5.88
CA LEU A 212 31.06 -26.64 5.57
C LEU A 212 31.08 -25.79 6.84
N LEU A 213 30.22 -26.09 7.82
CA LEU A 213 30.21 -25.40 9.11
C LEU A 213 31.26 -25.98 10.06
N ARG A 214 31.23 -27.31 10.29
CA ARG A 214 32.03 -27.97 11.33
C ARG A 214 33.54 -27.97 11.08
N GLU A 215 33.96 -27.90 9.83
CA GLU A 215 35.37 -27.95 9.42
C GLU A 215 35.88 -26.58 8.98
N THR A 216 35.21 -25.51 9.42
CA THR A 216 35.65 -24.14 9.11
C THR A 216 37.02 -23.88 9.74
N PRO A 217 38.03 -23.43 8.96
CA PRO A 217 39.37 -23.18 9.49
C PRO A 217 39.37 -22.20 10.66
N GLY A 218 39.98 -22.59 11.78
CA GLY A 218 40.06 -21.75 12.98
C GLY A 218 38.80 -21.74 13.84
N LEU A 219 37.78 -22.55 13.54
CA LEU A 219 36.62 -22.73 14.41
C LEU A 219 37.05 -23.30 15.77
N VAL A 220 36.76 -22.57 16.84
CA VAL A 220 37.02 -22.95 18.23
C VAL A 220 35.86 -23.80 18.76
N LYS A 221 34.63 -23.34 18.54
CA LYS A 221 33.41 -24.04 18.96
C LYS A 221 32.25 -23.67 18.03
N LEU A 222 31.43 -24.65 17.68
CA LEU A 222 30.12 -24.44 17.06
C LEU A 222 29.05 -24.88 18.05
N SER A 223 28.14 -23.99 18.38
CA SER A 223 26.98 -24.27 19.24
C SER A 223 25.69 -23.99 18.48
N ALA A 224 24.66 -24.79 18.72
CA ALA A 224 23.35 -24.66 18.10
C ALA A 224 22.29 -24.94 19.16
N PHE A 225 21.25 -24.11 19.20
CA PHE A 225 20.09 -24.30 20.06
C PHE A 225 18.85 -23.66 19.42
N HIS A 226 17.67 -24.01 19.89
CA HIS A 226 16.42 -23.46 19.39
C HIS A 226 15.85 -22.43 20.36
N LEU A 227 15.26 -21.39 19.80
CA LEU A 227 14.42 -20.45 20.52
C LEU A 227 12.96 -20.66 20.14
N CYS A 228 12.09 -20.69 21.15
CA CYS A 228 10.69 -20.37 20.93
C CYS A 228 10.58 -18.85 20.97
N VAL A 229 10.38 -18.25 19.80
CA VAL A 229 10.26 -16.80 19.66
C VAL A 229 8.91 -16.39 20.24
N ILE A 230 8.93 -15.47 21.19
CA ILE A 230 7.71 -14.87 21.74
C ILE A 230 7.84 -13.36 21.53
N PRO A 231 6.91 -12.71 20.82
CA PRO A 231 6.89 -11.26 20.76
C PRO A 231 6.64 -10.76 22.17
N ALA A 232 7.45 -9.81 22.62
CA ALA A 232 7.15 -9.13 23.86
C ALA A 232 5.79 -8.42 23.67
N PHE A 233 4.74 -8.93 24.32
CA PHE A 233 3.47 -8.23 24.42
C PHE A 233 3.76 -6.87 25.07
N ILE A 234 3.43 -5.79 24.36
CA ILE A 234 3.38 -4.45 24.92
C ILE A 234 1.92 -4.20 25.25
N ALA A 235 1.46 -4.69 26.41
CA ALA A 235 0.24 -4.17 26.99
C ALA A 235 0.58 -2.86 27.71
N GLY A 236 0.29 -1.73 27.07
CA GLY A 236 0.23 -0.44 27.75
C GLY A 236 0.99 0.71 27.08
N VAL A 237 0.57 1.10 25.88
CA VAL A 237 0.23 2.49 25.52
C VAL A 237 -0.86 2.45 24.43
N PHE A 238 -2.06 1.96 24.77
CA PHE A 238 -3.25 2.22 23.95
C PHE A 238 -3.77 3.62 24.30
N ALA A 239 -3.06 4.63 23.80
CA ALA A 239 -3.46 6.02 23.65
C ALA A 239 -2.27 6.72 22.98
N CYS A 240 -2.41 7.05 21.69
CA CYS A 240 -1.35 7.52 20.77
C CYS A 240 -0.60 6.43 19.97
N GLN A 241 -1.33 5.56 19.26
CA GLN A 241 -0.80 4.94 18.03
C GLN A 241 -1.94 4.53 17.08
N ARG A 242 -2.81 5.48 16.70
CA ARG A 242 -3.93 5.23 15.77
C ARG A 242 -3.54 5.29 14.28
N ASP A 243 -2.34 5.73 13.92
CA ASP A 243 -2.06 6.09 12.52
C ASP A 243 -1.38 5.00 11.66
N PHE A 244 -0.88 3.91 12.22
CA PHE A 244 -0.21 2.86 11.44
C PHE A 244 -0.89 1.48 11.50
N ASN A 245 -1.78 1.24 12.48
CA ASN A 245 -2.48 -0.04 12.57
C ASN A 245 -3.71 -0.14 11.67
N VAL A 246 -4.25 0.97 11.16
CA VAL A 246 -5.44 0.92 10.30
C VAL A 246 -5.11 0.30 8.93
N VAL A 247 -3.94 0.59 8.35
CA VAL A 247 -3.56 0.03 7.03
C VAL A 247 -3.22 -1.46 7.13
N ALA A 248 -2.55 -1.90 8.20
CA ALA A 248 -2.21 -3.31 8.40
C ALA A 248 -3.42 -4.20 8.77
N ARG A 249 -4.52 -3.63 9.29
CA ARG A 249 -5.77 -4.34 9.64
C ARG A 249 -6.75 -4.50 8.49
N HIS A 250 -6.41 -3.98 7.31
CA HIS A 250 -7.26 -4.01 6.13
C HIS A 250 -6.54 -4.59 4.91
N SER A 251 -5.50 -5.41 5.12
CA SER A 251 -4.81 -6.16 4.06
C SER A 251 -5.32 -7.60 3.94
N HIS A 252 -5.04 -8.24 2.80
CA HIS A 252 -5.33 -9.66 2.60
C HIS A 252 -4.32 -10.52 3.40
N ARG A 253 -4.78 -11.30 4.40
CA ARG A 253 -3.92 -11.92 5.44
C ARG A 253 -3.14 -13.18 5.04
N GLN A 254 -3.08 -13.56 3.76
CA GLN A 254 -2.36 -14.77 3.32
C GLN A 254 -1.28 -14.42 2.27
N PRO A 255 -0.04 -14.14 2.71
CA PRO A 255 1.09 -13.95 1.79
C PRO A 255 1.27 -15.20 0.91
N LEU A 256 1.23 -15.00 -0.41
CA LEU A 256 1.37 -16.12 -1.35
C LEU A 256 2.82 -16.60 -1.41
N VAL A 257 3.03 -17.92 -1.48
CA VAL A 257 4.37 -18.52 -1.47
C VAL A 257 5.15 -18.25 -2.76
N LYS A 258 6.46 -18.02 -2.66
CA LYS A 258 7.39 -17.91 -3.80
C LYS A 258 7.33 -19.14 -4.72
N ARG A 259 7.47 -18.93 -6.04
CA ARG A 259 7.32 -19.94 -7.11
C ARG A 259 8.18 -21.21 -6.90
N ASN A 260 7.67 -22.37 -7.32
CA ASN A 260 8.35 -23.67 -7.26
C ASN A 260 8.47 -24.43 -8.62
N ASP A 261 8.28 -23.80 -9.80
CA ASP A 261 8.32 -24.49 -11.13
C ASP A 261 8.83 -23.66 -12.33
N GLN A 262 9.10 -24.35 -13.46
CA GLN A 262 9.94 -24.00 -14.64
C GLN A 262 10.00 -22.54 -15.13
N TRP A 263 11.22 -22.08 -15.44
CA TRP A 263 11.56 -20.80 -16.06
C TRP A 263 12.37 -21.03 -17.35
N PRO A 264 12.12 -20.32 -18.47
CA PRO A 264 11.17 -19.21 -18.66
C PRO A 264 9.69 -19.66 -18.66
N PRO A 265 8.73 -18.72 -18.59
CA PRO A 265 7.31 -19.07 -18.53
C PRO A 265 6.84 -19.84 -19.77
N VAL A 266 5.96 -20.82 -19.55
CA VAL A 266 5.32 -21.58 -20.65
C VAL A 266 4.05 -20.84 -21.06
N LEU A 267 4.04 -20.36 -22.31
CA LEU A 267 2.89 -19.72 -22.94
C LEU A 267 2.33 -20.65 -24.02
N ASP A 268 1.01 -20.67 -24.19
CA ASP A 268 0.39 -21.27 -25.38
C ASP A 268 0.61 -20.42 -26.64
N ASP A 269 0.21 -20.92 -27.81
CA ASP A 269 0.42 -20.23 -29.09
C ASP A 269 -0.26 -18.85 -29.15
N ARG A 270 -1.43 -18.68 -28.53
CA ARG A 270 -2.20 -17.43 -28.52
C ARG A 270 -1.65 -16.46 -27.48
N GLU A 271 -1.30 -16.95 -26.30
CA GLU A 271 -0.61 -16.19 -25.26
C GLU A 271 0.73 -15.67 -25.80
N THR A 272 1.49 -16.53 -26.48
CA THR A 272 2.76 -16.16 -27.14
C THR A 272 2.54 -15.07 -28.20
N LEU A 273 1.52 -15.20 -29.04
CA LEU A 273 1.18 -14.19 -30.04
C LEU A 273 0.82 -12.85 -29.39
N LEU A 274 0.03 -12.89 -28.31
CA LEU A 274 -0.45 -11.70 -27.60
C LEU A 274 0.68 -10.99 -26.85
N VAL A 275 1.52 -11.72 -26.13
CA VAL A 275 2.66 -11.16 -25.38
C VAL A 275 3.70 -10.56 -26.33
N ASN A 276 4.04 -11.28 -27.41
CA ASN A 276 4.98 -10.80 -28.43
C ASN A 276 4.41 -9.68 -29.31
N ALA A 277 3.11 -9.39 -29.20
CA ALA A 277 2.50 -8.31 -29.95
C ALA A 277 2.85 -6.93 -29.40
N PHE A 278 3.22 -6.83 -28.11
CA PHE A 278 3.61 -5.59 -27.45
C PHE A 278 4.98 -5.10 -27.93
N ASP A 279 5.10 -3.78 -28.14
CA ASP A 279 6.31 -3.11 -28.58
C ASP A 279 6.56 -1.87 -27.72
N ASN A 280 7.66 -1.89 -26.98
CA ASN A 280 8.05 -0.77 -26.12
C ASN A 280 8.36 0.51 -26.91
N VAL A 281 8.78 0.40 -28.18
CA VAL A 281 9.01 1.59 -29.03
C VAL A 281 7.70 2.29 -29.38
N SER A 282 6.65 1.53 -29.70
CA SER A 282 5.33 2.12 -29.94
C SER A 282 4.76 2.74 -28.66
N ILE A 283 4.93 2.09 -27.50
CA ILE A 283 4.50 2.62 -26.20
C ILE A 283 5.19 3.95 -25.88
N ASP A 284 6.50 4.03 -26.13
CA ASP A 284 7.29 5.26 -26.01
C ASP A 284 6.64 6.40 -26.85
N GLU A 285 6.34 6.15 -28.12
CA GLU A 285 5.67 7.12 -29.00
C GLU A 285 4.28 7.55 -28.47
N TRP A 286 3.50 6.64 -27.91
CA TRP A 286 2.20 6.96 -27.29
C TRP A 286 2.36 7.79 -26.02
N SER A 287 3.32 7.43 -25.15
CA SER A 287 3.63 8.17 -23.93
C SER A 287 4.13 9.58 -24.25
N TYR A 288 4.96 9.73 -25.28
CA TYR A 288 5.38 11.02 -25.81
C TYR A 288 4.16 11.83 -26.28
N TYR A 289 3.30 11.26 -27.15
CA TYR A 289 2.12 11.97 -27.65
C TYR A 289 1.26 12.50 -26.50
N TYR A 290 0.85 11.62 -25.58
CA TYR A 290 -0.01 12.01 -24.47
C TYR A 290 0.69 13.03 -23.57
N GLY A 291 1.96 12.85 -23.23
CA GLY A 291 2.72 13.77 -22.37
C GLY A 291 2.79 15.21 -22.89
N HIS A 292 2.54 15.43 -24.19
CA HIS A 292 2.57 16.75 -24.83
C HIS A 292 1.18 17.31 -25.18
N GLN A 293 0.10 16.64 -24.77
CA GLN A 293 -1.26 17.16 -24.97
C GLN A 293 -1.78 17.87 -23.71
N ASN A 294 -2.54 18.95 -23.91
CA ASN A 294 -3.38 19.48 -22.85
C ASN A 294 -4.61 18.59 -22.68
N LYS A 295 -4.65 17.85 -21.57
CA LYS A 295 -5.78 16.98 -21.21
C LYS A 295 -6.38 17.36 -19.86
N LEU A 296 -6.27 18.63 -19.47
CA LEU A 296 -7.05 19.13 -18.35
C LEU A 296 -8.53 18.79 -18.57
N ALA A 297 -9.20 18.24 -17.57
CA ALA A 297 -10.60 17.82 -17.69
C ALA A 297 -11.46 18.91 -18.34
N GLY A 298 -12.26 18.55 -19.33
CA GLY A 298 -13.07 19.48 -20.12
C GLY A 298 -12.33 20.27 -21.22
N TYR A 299 -11.02 20.06 -21.38
CA TYR A 299 -10.19 20.63 -22.46
C TYR A 299 -9.54 19.55 -23.35
N GLY A 300 -9.49 18.29 -22.91
CA GLY A 300 -8.81 17.17 -23.60
C GLY A 300 -9.53 16.50 -24.78
N LYS A 301 -10.48 17.16 -25.45
CA LYS A 301 -11.29 16.54 -26.53
C LYS A 301 -10.44 16.04 -27.71
N GLU A 302 -9.39 16.76 -28.06
CA GLU A 302 -8.51 16.36 -29.18
C GLU A 302 -7.77 15.05 -28.88
N ALA A 303 -7.24 14.89 -27.67
CA ALA A 303 -6.62 13.65 -27.22
C ALA A 303 -7.65 12.50 -27.14
N ALA A 304 -8.88 12.78 -26.70
CA ALA A 304 -9.98 11.81 -26.70
C ALA A 304 -10.28 11.30 -28.12
N GLN A 305 -10.40 12.22 -29.08
CA GLN A 305 -10.63 11.87 -30.48
C GLN A 305 -9.46 11.08 -31.07
N TRP A 306 -8.22 11.51 -30.79
CA TRP A 306 -7.04 10.79 -31.25
C TRP A 306 -7.00 9.35 -30.73
N THR A 307 -7.37 9.14 -29.46
CA THR A 307 -7.46 7.82 -28.82
C THR A 307 -8.49 6.95 -29.55
N ALA A 308 -9.69 7.48 -29.78
CA ALA A 308 -10.76 6.80 -30.51
C ALA A 308 -10.30 6.41 -31.93
N ASP A 309 -9.59 7.31 -32.62
CA ASP A 309 -9.06 7.05 -33.96
C ASP A 309 -8.02 5.92 -33.94
N ARG A 310 -7.09 5.88 -32.97
CA ARG A 310 -6.09 4.81 -32.87
C ARG A 310 -6.74 3.46 -32.60
N TRP A 311 -7.74 3.41 -31.72
CA TRP A 311 -8.48 2.19 -31.44
C TRP A 311 -9.27 1.71 -32.67
N ASN A 312 -9.89 2.62 -33.42
CA ASN A 312 -10.57 2.31 -34.68
C ASN A 312 -9.60 1.80 -35.75
N GLU A 313 -8.40 2.38 -35.87
CA GLU A 313 -7.32 1.87 -36.74
C GLU A 313 -6.89 0.44 -36.36
N ASN A 314 -6.92 0.13 -35.06
CA ASN A 314 -6.69 -1.21 -34.52
C ASN A 314 -7.94 -2.12 -34.60
N GLY A 315 -9.01 -1.69 -35.28
CA GLY A 315 -10.21 -2.49 -35.51
C GLY A 315 -11.14 -2.66 -34.30
N VAL A 316 -11.04 -1.76 -33.32
CA VAL A 316 -11.96 -1.66 -32.17
C VAL A 316 -12.95 -0.53 -32.42
N ASP A 317 -14.24 -0.83 -32.52
CA ASP A 317 -15.29 0.16 -32.79
C ASP A 317 -15.40 1.15 -31.63
N SER A 318 -14.93 2.38 -31.83
CA SER A 318 -14.67 3.34 -30.76
C SER A 318 -15.29 4.71 -31.03
N GLN A 319 -15.92 5.28 -30.02
CA GLN A 319 -16.60 6.58 -30.10
C GLN A 319 -16.47 7.38 -28.80
N LEU A 320 -16.67 8.69 -28.90
CA LEU A 320 -16.76 9.56 -27.73
C LEU A 320 -18.14 9.44 -27.07
N ASN A 321 -18.16 9.43 -25.74
CA ASN A 321 -19.36 9.59 -24.93
C ASN A 321 -19.23 10.85 -24.07
N GLU A 322 -20.21 11.73 -24.12
CA GLU A 322 -20.12 13.10 -23.57
C GLU A 322 -21.02 13.27 -22.34
N TYR A 323 -20.47 13.85 -21.27
CA TYR A 323 -21.21 14.28 -20.07
C TYR A 323 -20.92 15.75 -19.78
N HIS A 324 -21.88 16.48 -19.21
CA HIS A 324 -21.80 17.92 -18.93
C HIS A 324 -21.62 18.14 -17.44
N VAL A 325 -20.37 18.16 -16.96
CA VAL A 325 -20.10 18.00 -15.54
C VAL A 325 -19.70 19.31 -14.86
N TYR A 326 -19.93 19.39 -13.54
CA TYR A 326 -19.50 20.53 -12.74
C TYR A 326 -18.00 20.48 -12.43
N LEU A 327 -17.27 21.48 -12.93
CA LEU A 327 -15.84 21.65 -12.69
C LEU A 327 -15.56 23.03 -12.11
N ARG A 328 -14.71 23.09 -11.09
CA ARG A 328 -14.15 24.34 -10.55
C ARG A 328 -12.70 24.46 -10.99
N TYR A 329 -12.36 25.54 -11.70
CA TYR A 329 -11.01 25.83 -12.21
C TYR A 329 -10.36 27.00 -11.48
N PRO A 330 -9.01 27.08 -11.46
CA PRO A 330 -8.32 28.25 -10.93
C PRO A 330 -8.45 29.42 -11.92
N VAL A 331 -8.48 30.63 -11.39
CA VAL A 331 -8.36 31.88 -12.17
C VAL A 331 -7.06 32.58 -11.79
N SER A 332 -6.82 32.73 -10.49
CA SER A 332 -5.58 33.28 -9.95
C SER A 332 -5.38 32.88 -8.49
N ALA A 333 -4.13 32.77 -8.07
CA ALA A 333 -3.75 32.52 -6.70
C ALA A 333 -2.58 33.42 -6.29
N SER A 334 -2.58 33.90 -5.04
CA SER A 334 -1.41 34.53 -4.44
C SER A 334 -1.28 34.15 -2.97
N LEU A 335 -0.04 33.97 -2.52
CA LEU A 335 0.31 33.71 -1.13
C LEU A 335 1.41 34.68 -0.71
N ARG A 336 1.21 35.36 0.43
CA ARG A 336 2.19 36.30 1.00
C ARG A 336 2.47 35.93 2.44
N PHE A 337 3.75 35.92 2.78
CA PHE A 337 4.24 35.72 4.14
C PHE A 337 4.52 37.08 4.79
N THR A 338 4.10 37.23 6.05
CA THR A 338 4.45 38.38 6.89
C THR A 338 5.30 37.86 8.05
N SER A 339 6.54 38.32 8.15
CA SER A 339 7.43 37.99 9.27
C SER A 339 7.10 38.78 10.53
N SER A 340 7.69 38.39 11.66
CA SER A 340 7.47 39.03 12.97
C SER A 340 7.85 40.52 13.02
N ASP A 341 8.73 40.99 12.15
CA ASP A 341 9.09 42.40 11.97
C ASP A 341 8.11 43.19 11.09
N GLY A 342 7.06 42.54 10.58
CA GLY A 342 6.03 43.10 9.71
C GLY A 342 6.41 43.19 8.24
N LYS A 343 7.57 42.65 7.82
CA LYS A 343 7.94 42.60 6.40
C LYS A 343 7.05 41.60 5.67
N VAL A 344 6.50 42.02 4.53
CA VAL A 344 5.64 41.18 3.68
C VAL A 344 6.39 40.75 2.42
N SER A 345 6.52 39.45 2.20
CA SER A 345 7.14 38.87 1.00
C SER A 345 6.16 37.94 0.25
N PRO A 346 6.24 37.88 -1.09
CA PRO A 346 5.52 36.85 -1.84
C PRO A 346 6.10 35.46 -1.54
N VAL A 347 5.25 34.45 -1.50
CA VAL A 347 5.63 33.02 -1.51
C VAL A 347 5.55 32.53 -2.95
N ASN A 348 6.53 31.74 -3.40
CA ASN A 348 6.54 31.22 -4.76
C ASN A 348 5.42 30.17 -4.93
N LEU A 349 4.56 30.36 -5.92
CA LEU A 349 3.45 29.48 -6.29
C LEU A 349 3.62 28.96 -7.72
N LYS A 350 4.86 28.87 -8.19
CA LYS A 350 5.19 28.39 -9.53
C LYS A 350 6.30 27.38 -9.43
N GLU A 351 6.10 26.27 -10.12
CA GLU A 351 7.15 25.30 -10.39
C GLU A 351 8.12 25.91 -11.40
N ASP A 352 9.42 25.64 -11.24
CA ASP A 352 10.47 26.14 -12.12
C ASP A 352 10.34 25.54 -13.53
N ALA A 353 10.50 26.38 -14.56
CA ALA A 353 10.64 25.90 -15.94
C ALA A 353 12.08 25.40 -16.17
N LEU A 354 12.21 24.20 -16.71
CA LEU A 354 13.48 23.49 -16.90
C LEU A 354 13.82 23.48 -18.39
N GLU A 355 15.10 23.63 -18.74
CA GLU A 355 15.54 23.64 -20.14
C GLU A 355 15.58 22.22 -20.73
N GLU A 356 15.82 21.23 -19.87
CA GLU A 356 15.91 19.81 -20.18
C GLU A 356 14.55 19.15 -20.45
N ASP A 357 13.49 19.75 -19.91
CA ASP A 357 12.12 19.22 -19.91
C ASP A 357 11.15 20.23 -20.52
N ASP A 358 10.83 20.01 -21.80
CA ASP A 358 10.19 20.97 -22.69
C ASP A 358 8.73 21.28 -22.33
N VAL A 359 8.05 20.37 -21.62
CA VAL A 359 6.66 20.58 -21.17
C VAL A 359 6.55 21.37 -19.87
N THR A 360 7.66 21.57 -19.12
CA THR A 360 7.61 22.38 -17.89
C THR A 360 7.26 23.85 -18.12
N ASN A 361 7.36 24.32 -19.37
CA ASN A 361 6.99 25.68 -19.77
C ASN A 361 5.69 25.75 -20.60
N TYR A 362 4.93 24.66 -20.72
CA TYR A 362 3.69 24.57 -21.51
C TYR A 362 2.49 25.24 -20.80
N ASP A 363 2.17 26.47 -21.22
CA ASP A 363 1.01 27.28 -20.79
C ASP A 363 0.93 27.70 -19.31
N VAL A 364 0.26 28.84 -19.09
CA VAL A 364 0.03 29.48 -17.80
C VAL A 364 -0.85 28.62 -16.88
N ILE A 365 -1.81 27.84 -17.41
CA ILE A 365 -2.68 27.02 -16.57
C ILE A 365 -1.90 25.87 -15.92
N SER A 366 -1.05 25.16 -16.68
CA SER A 366 -0.18 24.10 -16.14
C SER A 366 0.76 24.61 -15.05
N GLN A 367 1.25 25.85 -15.19
CA GLN A 367 2.15 26.50 -14.23
C GLN A 367 1.44 27.07 -12.99
N GLN A 368 0.10 27.14 -12.96
CA GLN A 368 -0.61 27.57 -11.76
C GLN A 368 -0.66 26.44 -10.74
N THR A 369 -0.25 26.70 -9.49
CA THR A 369 -0.47 25.77 -8.39
C THR A 369 -1.87 25.97 -7.81
N TRP A 370 -2.64 24.89 -7.70
CA TRP A 370 -4.03 24.97 -7.25
C TRP A 370 -4.55 23.61 -6.77
N LEU A 371 -5.65 23.67 -6.01
CA LEU A 371 -6.43 22.52 -5.59
C LEU A 371 -7.84 22.65 -6.17
N ALA A 372 -8.31 21.63 -6.91
CA ALA A 372 -9.64 21.66 -7.46
C ALA A 372 -10.71 21.64 -6.37
N TYR A 373 -11.82 22.31 -6.66
CA TYR A 373 -12.88 22.64 -5.72
C TYR A 373 -12.56 23.60 -4.58
N SER A 374 -11.32 24.08 -4.45
CA SER A 374 -11.02 25.18 -3.53
C SER A 374 -11.87 26.43 -3.88
N PRO A 375 -12.68 26.96 -2.94
CA PRO A 375 -13.50 28.14 -3.18
C PRO A 375 -12.63 29.40 -3.28
N SER A 376 -13.20 30.44 -3.89
CA SER A 376 -12.60 31.78 -3.87
C SER A 376 -12.58 32.34 -2.44
N GLY A 377 -11.50 33.00 -2.06
CA GLY A 377 -11.38 33.60 -0.73
C GLY A 377 -10.12 34.45 -0.60
N ASN A 378 -10.24 35.53 0.18
CA ASN A 378 -9.14 36.43 0.51
C ASN A 378 -9.05 36.54 2.03
N VAL A 379 -8.03 35.91 2.61
CA VAL A 379 -7.86 35.83 4.07
C VAL A 379 -6.43 36.15 4.48
N SER A 380 -6.27 36.72 5.67
CA SER A 380 -4.97 37.01 6.26
C SER A 380 -5.02 36.71 7.75
N ALA A 381 -4.22 35.76 8.21
CA ALA A 381 -4.17 35.36 9.61
C ALA A 381 -2.82 34.74 9.98
N GLU A 382 -2.58 34.61 11.29
CA GLU A 382 -1.57 33.71 11.80
C GLU A 382 -1.91 32.26 11.40
N TYR A 383 -0.91 31.40 11.38
CA TYR A 383 -1.06 30.02 10.92
C TYR A 383 -0.49 29.02 11.93
N VAL A 384 -0.97 27.79 11.83
CA VAL A 384 -0.56 26.65 12.67
C VAL A 384 -0.09 25.51 11.77
N TYR A 385 0.96 24.79 12.18
CA TYR A 385 1.34 23.53 11.55
C TYR A 385 0.51 22.39 12.15
N ALA A 386 -0.16 21.62 11.29
CA ALA A 386 -1.13 20.60 11.67
C ALA A 386 -0.77 19.19 11.18
N GLY A 387 0.53 18.87 11.12
CA GLY A 387 0.98 17.52 10.79
C GLY A 387 0.47 17.06 9.42
N ARG A 388 -0.13 15.88 9.36
CA ARG A 388 -0.79 15.32 8.17
C ARG A 388 -2.24 15.83 8.02
N GLY A 389 -2.77 16.57 8.98
CA GLY A 389 -4.14 17.08 8.94
C GLY A 389 -5.20 15.97 9.09
N SER A 390 -4.86 14.86 9.75
CA SER A 390 -5.84 13.87 10.20
C SER A 390 -6.70 14.45 11.32
N ILE A 391 -7.84 13.82 11.62
CA ILE A 391 -8.65 14.21 12.78
C ILE A 391 -7.80 14.14 14.06
N ASP A 392 -7.06 13.04 14.25
CA ASP A 392 -6.15 12.85 15.38
C ASP A 392 -5.09 13.96 15.50
N ASP A 393 -4.58 14.52 14.39
CA ASP A 393 -3.64 15.64 14.43
C ASP A 393 -4.31 16.93 14.94
N PHE A 394 -5.53 17.22 14.45
CA PHE A 394 -6.28 18.38 14.91
C PHE A 394 -6.77 18.23 16.36
N GLU A 395 -7.24 17.05 16.75
CA GLU A 395 -7.60 16.73 18.14
C GLU A 395 -6.39 16.87 19.06
N LYS A 396 -5.21 16.41 18.63
CA LYS A 396 -3.98 16.57 19.41
C LYS A 396 -3.61 18.03 19.61
N LEU A 397 -3.76 18.86 18.57
CA LEU A 397 -3.56 20.31 18.68
C LEU A 397 -4.53 20.95 19.69
N VAL A 398 -5.81 20.55 19.68
CA VAL A 398 -6.81 21.00 20.65
C VAL A 398 -6.45 20.58 22.07
N GLU A 399 -6.06 19.32 22.27
CA GLU A 399 -5.61 18.77 23.56
C GLU A 399 -4.43 19.56 24.13
N LEU A 400 -3.47 19.93 23.27
CA LEU A 400 -2.29 20.72 23.62
C LEU A 400 -2.57 22.22 23.78
N GLY A 401 -3.83 22.66 23.59
CA GLY A 401 -4.23 24.05 23.76
C GLY A 401 -3.79 24.99 22.62
N VAL A 402 -3.51 24.46 21.43
CA VAL A 402 -3.18 25.26 20.25
C VAL A 402 -4.45 25.85 19.64
N GLU A 403 -4.50 27.18 19.49
CA GLU A 403 -5.66 27.88 18.92
C GLU A 403 -5.69 27.73 17.38
N ILE A 404 -6.59 26.90 16.87
CA ILE A 404 -6.79 26.68 15.41
C ILE A 404 -7.83 27.66 14.82
N LYS A 405 -8.86 28.00 15.61
CA LYS A 405 -9.99 28.79 15.13
C LYS A 405 -9.55 30.16 14.61
N GLY A 406 -9.93 30.49 13.38
CA GLY A 406 -9.55 31.75 12.74
C GLY A 406 -8.13 31.80 12.19
N LYS A 407 -7.37 30.69 12.26
CA LYS A 407 -6.00 30.58 11.72
C LYS A 407 -6.00 29.90 10.36
N ILE A 408 -4.86 29.96 9.69
CA ILE A 408 -4.59 29.19 8.47
C ILE A 408 -3.89 27.89 8.88
N ALA A 409 -4.35 26.75 8.37
CA ALA A 409 -3.71 25.45 8.64
C ALA A 409 -2.62 25.19 7.60
N LEU A 410 -1.39 24.95 8.04
CA LEU A 410 -0.28 24.47 7.23
C LEU A 410 -0.15 22.95 7.40
N ILE A 411 -0.31 22.20 6.32
CA ILE A 411 -0.54 20.75 6.37
C ILE A 411 0.40 20.02 5.42
N LYS A 412 0.97 18.90 5.86
CA LYS A 412 1.76 18.01 5.01
C LYS A 412 0.85 17.05 4.22
N TYR A 413 1.21 16.75 2.96
CA TYR A 413 0.64 15.66 2.17
C TYR A 413 0.86 14.28 2.82
N GLY A 414 0.43 13.18 2.19
CA GLY A 414 0.59 11.80 2.72
C GLY A 414 -0.41 11.43 3.82
N GLY A 415 -0.58 10.13 4.08
CA GLY A 415 -1.62 9.61 4.97
C GLY A 415 -3.00 9.67 4.31
N LEU A 416 -3.90 10.50 4.82
CA LEU A 416 -5.25 10.67 4.27
C LEU A 416 -5.30 11.49 2.97
N PHE A 417 -6.38 11.29 2.21
CA PHE A 417 -6.72 12.08 1.03
C PHE A 417 -6.82 13.58 1.31
N ARG A 418 -6.33 14.39 0.37
CA ARG A 418 -6.18 15.85 0.54
C ARG A 418 -7.48 16.61 0.79
N GLY A 419 -8.61 16.17 0.20
CA GLY A 419 -9.92 16.77 0.47
C GLY A 419 -10.31 16.69 1.94
N LEU A 420 -9.98 15.58 2.60
CA LEU A 420 -10.24 15.37 4.02
C LEU A 420 -9.33 16.21 4.92
N LYS A 421 -8.09 16.51 4.50
CA LYS A 421 -7.23 17.47 5.23
C LYS A 421 -7.88 18.85 5.30
N VAL A 422 -8.44 19.32 4.18
CA VAL A 422 -9.13 20.62 4.11
C VAL A 422 -10.43 20.57 4.91
N LYS A 423 -11.18 19.47 4.81
CA LYS A 423 -12.38 19.22 5.62
C LYS A 423 -12.08 19.30 7.12
N ASN A 424 -11.06 18.58 7.58
CA ASN A 424 -10.69 18.56 8.99
C ASN A 424 -10.25 19.95 9.47
N ALA A 425 -9.50 20.70 8.65
CA ALA A 425 -9.12 22.08 8.96
C ALA A 425 -10.34 22.99 9.15
N GLN A 426 -11.32 22.98 8.23
CA GLN A 426 -12.52 23.81 8.35
C GLN A 426 -13.40 23.40 9.54
N ASP A 427 -13.50 22.09 9.83
CA ASP A 427 -14.33 21.57 10.92
C ASP A 427 -13.77 21.98 12.30
N HIS A 428 -12.45 22.19 12.38
CA HIS A 428 -11.76 22.75 13.55
C HIS A 428 -11.68 24.30 13.52
N GLY A 429 -12.35 24.94 12.57
CA GLY A 429 -12.50 26.40 12.50
C GLY A 429 -11.32 27.14 11.87
N ALA A 430 -10.40 26.46 11.20
CA ALA A 430 -9.43 27.12 10.33
C ALA A 430 -10.15 27.84 9.19
N ILE A 431 -9.58 28.94 8.70
CA ILE A 431 -10.19 29.79 7.66
C ILE A 431 -9.54 29.64 6.28
N ALA A 432 -8.43 28.90 6.20
CA ALA A 432 -7.81 28.44 4.97
C ALA A 432 -6.84 27.28 5.25
N ALA A 433 -6.44 26.57 4.20
CA ALA A 433 -5.43 25.52 4.27
C ALA A 433 -4.30 25.74 3.24
N VAL A 434 -3.06 25.47 3.64
CA VAL A 434 -1.90 25.43 2.74
C VAL A 434 -1.29 24.04 2.87
N ILE A 435 -1.15 23.32 1.75
CA ILE A 435 -0.70 21.92 1.73
C ILE A 435 0.66 21.83 1.03
N PHE A 436 1.58 21.00 1.53
CA PHE A 436 2.89 20.80 0.91
C PHE A 436 3.37 19.35 0.96
N THR A 437 4.24 18.95 0.04
CA THR A 437 4.91 17.65 0.05
C THR A 437 6.24 17.79 0.78
N ASP A 438 6.55 16.92 1.73
CA ASP A 438 7.80 16.98 2.48
C ASP A 438 8.79 15.91 1.99
N PRO A 439 10.08 16.25 1.77
CA PRO A 439 11.09 15.26 1.38
C PRO A 439 11.30 14.12 2.40
N GLY A 440 10.78 14.23 3.62
CA GLY A 440 10.79 13.14 4.60
C GLY A 440 10.01 11.90 4.16
N ASP A 441 9.16 12.02 3.14
CA ASP A 441 8.42 10.92 2.54
C ASP A 441 9.12 10.32 1.30
N ASP A 442 10.23 10.92 0.85
CA ASP A 442 10.94 10.54 -0.38
C ASP A 442 11.95 9.39 -0.15
N GLY A 443 11.86 8.68 0.99
CA GLY A 443 12.78 7.58 1.31
C GLY A 443 14.24 8.01 1.33
N ASN A 444 15.11 7.25 0.66
CA ASN A 444 16.55 7.51 0.63
C ASN A 444 16.97 8.48 -0.49
N ILE A 445 16.12 8.74 -1.48
CA ILE A 445 16.48 9.54 -2.67
C ILE A 445 16.18 11.03 -2.44
N THR A 446 17.00 11.65 -1.58
CA THR A 446 16.86 13.06 -1.20
C THR A 446 18.14 13.86 -1.43
N ALA A 447 18.01 15.18 -1.56
CA ALA A 447 19.16 16.08 -1.62
C ALA A 447 20.03 16.01 -0.35
N ALA A 448 19.41 15.80 0.81
CA ALA A 448 20.11 15.61 2.08
C ALA A 448 21.02 14.37 2.08
N ASN A 449 20.63 13.32 1.35
CA ASN A 449 21.43 12.10 1.15
C ASN A 449 22.45 12.21 -0.01
N GLY A 450 22.64 13.41 -0.57
CA GLY A 450 23.66 13.68 -1.59
C GLY A 450 23.21 13.45 -3.04
N TYR A 451 21.94 13.12 -3.27
CA TYR A 451 21.39 13.03 -4.62
C TYR A 451 21.13 14.43 -5.19
N LYS A 452 21.30 14.58 -6.50
CA LYS A 452 20.85 15.81 -7.17
C LYS A 452 19.34 15.76 -7.36
N SER A 453 18.71 16.92 -7.22
CA SER A 453 17.30 17.09 -7.56
C SER A 453 17.08 17.06 -9.08
N TYR A 454 15.90 16.62 -9.49
CA TYR A 454 15.41 16.70 -10.86
C TYR A 454 15.53 18.14 -11.40
N PRO A 455 16.01 18.36 -12.64
CA PRO A 455 16.26 17.36 -13.69
C PRO A 455 17.64 16.69 -13.63
N ASP A 456 18.57 17.21 -12.82
CA ASP A 456 19.96 16.74 -12.77
C ASP A 456 20.15 15.41 -12.03
N GLY A 457 19.12 14.90 -11.36
CA GLY A 457 19.15 13.64 -10.64
C GLY A 457 17.77 13.17 -10.16
N PRO A 458 17.76 12.05 -9.43
CA PRO A 458 16.53 11.32 -9.14
C PRO A 458 15.74 11.86 -7.93
N ALA A 459 16.28 12.83 -7.19
CA ALA A 459 15.58 13.41 -6.04
C ALA A 459 14.52 14.42 -6.47
N ARG A 460 13.51 14.64 -5.63
CA ARG A 460 12.43 15.60 -5.89
C ARG A 460 12.96 17.00 -6.19
N ASN A 461 12.35 17.67 -7.16
CA ASN A 461 12.67 19.07 -7.47
C ASN A 461 12.18 19.98 -6.33
N PRO A 462 12.97 20.97 -5.86
CA PRO A 462 12.59 21.89 -4.78
C PRO A 462 11.31 22.69 -5.00
N SER A 463 10.98 22.98 -6.24
CA SER A 463 9.78 23.73 -6.61
C SER A 463 8.59 22.83 -6.94
N SER A 464 8.71 21.49 -6.86
CA SER A 464 7.64 20.54 -7.17
C SER A 464 6.40 20.74 -6.28
N VAL A 465 5.22 20.78 -6.91
CA VAL A 465 3.93 20.95 -6.22
C VAL A 465 2.92 19.91 -6.68
N GLN A 466 2.41 19.12 -5.73
CA GLN A 466 1.31 18.18 -5.98
C GLN A 466 -0.03 18.93 -6.07
N LYS A 467 -0.67 18.91 -7.23
CA LYS A 467 -2.05 19.38 -7.47
C LYS A 467 -3.06 18.30 -7.07
N GLY A 468 -4.35 18.59 -7.11
CA GLY A 468 -5.37 17.58 -6.81
C GLY A 468 -6.74 18.12 -6.44
N SER A 469 -7.74 17.24 -6.44
CA SER A 469 -9.11 17.55 -6.00
C SER A 469 -9.24 17.61 -4.48
N THR A 470 -10.08 18.54 -4.01
CA THR A 470 -10.54 18.66 -2.62
C THR A 470 -12.02 18.32 -2.45
N LEU A 471 -12.60 17.58 -3.42
CA LEU A 471 -13.88 16.89 -3.23
C LEU A 471 -13.79 16.03 -1.95
N PHE A 472 -14.89 15.88 -1.21
CA PHE A 472 -14.95 14.94 -0.10
C PHE A 472 -15.31 13.55 -0.62
N LEU A 473 -14.37 12.97 -1.37
CA LEU A 473 -14.55 11.72 -2.11
C LEU A 473 -15.13 10.61 -1.24
N SER A 474 -14.72 10.51 0.04
CA SER A 474 -15.24 9.51 0.97
C SER A 474 -16.75 9.62 1.24
N THR A 475 -17.42 10.72 0.84
CA THR A 475 -18.89 10.85 0.85
C THR A 475 -19.50 10.21 -0.39
N HIS A 476 -19.07 10.65 -1.58
CA HIS A 476 -19.31 9.99 -2.86
C HIS A 476 -18.36 10.54 -3.96
N PRO A 477 -18.03 9.72 -4.98
CA PRO A 477 -17.39 10.17 -6.20
C PRO A 477 -18.41 10.72 -7.21
N GLY A 478 -17.98 10.99 -8.44
CA GLY A 478 -18.82 11.46 -9.53
C GLY A 478 -18.95 12.98 -9.58
N ASP A 479 -19.80 13.47 -10.49
CA ASP A 479 -20.15 14.87 -10.52
C ASP A 479 -20.89 15.25 -9.22
N PRO A 480 -20.36 16.19 -8.41
CA PRO A 480 -20.95 16.54 -7.12
C PRO A 480 -22.34 17.17 -7.24
N THR A 481 -22.75 17.56 -8.45
CA THR A 481 -24.07 18.14 -8.72
C THR A 481 -25.10 17.14 -9.24
N THR A 482 -24.75 15.89 -9.55
CA THR A 482 -25.69 14.88 -10.04
C THR A 482 -25.55 13.53 -9.31
N PRO A 483 -25.55 13.51 -7.97
CA PRO A 483 -25.36 12.26 -7.23
C PRO A 483 -26.47 11.25 -7.56
N GLY A 484 -26.08 10.10 -8.12
CA GLY A 484 -26.97 8.96 -8.38
C GLY A 484 -27.65 8.96 -9.75
N TYR A 485 -27.32 9.87 -10.66
CA TYR A 485 -27.85 9.89 -12.03
C TYR A 485 -26.89 10.59 -13.01
N PRO A 486 -26.82 10.13 -14.27
CA PRO A 486 -25.82 10.60 -15.21
C PRO A 486 -25.97 12.09 -15.55
N SER A 487 -24.83 12.78 -15.57
CA SER A 487 -24.66 14.22 -15.78
C SER A 487 -24.84 14.65 -17.26
N HIS A 488 -26.03 14.41 -17.81
CA HIS A 488 -26.39 14.88 -19.17
C HIS A 488 -26.63 16.40 -19.21
N GLU A 489 -26.65 16.97 -20.43
CA GLU A 489 -26.95 18.40 -20.61
C GLU A 489 -28.38 18.72 -20.09
N GLY A 490 -28.48 19.77 -19.28
CA GLY A 490 -29.78 20.30 -18.81
C GLY A 490 -30.46 19.51 -17.68
N VAL A 491 -29.82 18.49 -17.12
CA VAL A 491 -30.34 17.78 -15.94
C VAL A 491 -30.35 18.67 -14.68
N PRO A 492 -31.23 18.42 -13.70
CA PRO A 492 -31.20 19.08 -12.40
C PRO A 492 -29.83 18.97 -11.73
N ARG A 493 -29.46 19.97 -10.91
CA ARG A 493 -28.16 20.06 -10.25
C ARG A 493 -28.35 20.27 -8.75
N ALA A 494 -27.72 19.42 -7.95
CA ALA A 494 -27.74 19.46 -6.49
C ALA A 494 -26.83 20.57 -5.93
N ASP A 495 -27.04 20.89 -4.66
CA ASP A 495 -26.11 21.73 -3.90
C ASP A 495 -24.86 20.92 -3.54
N VAL A 496 -23.69 21.55 -3.69
CA VAL A 496 -22.39 20.90 -3.51
C VAL A 496 -21.77 21.18 -2.15
N SER A 497 -22.39 22.01 -1.31
CA SER A 497 -21.70 22.61 -0.17
C SER A 497 -21.19 21.58 0.83
N ASP A 498 -21.88 20.44 0.99
CA ASP A 498 -21.48 19.41 1.95
C ASP A 498 -20.51 18.36 1.38
N VAL A 499 -20.13 18.48 0.11
CA VAL A 499 -19.23 17.53 -0.57
C VAL A 499 -17.96 18.19 -1.13
N ILE A 500 -17.78 19.51 -0.95
CA ILE A 500 -16.56 20.22 -1.33
C ILE A 500 -16.07 21.16 -0.21
N ALA A 501 -14.79 21.54 -0.29
CA ALA A 501 -14.18 22.50 0.63
C ALA A 501 -14.94 23.86 0.71
N LYS A 502 -15.12 24.35 1.94
CA LYS A 502 -15.76 25.66 2.23
C LYS A 502 -14.75 26.77 2.54
N ILE A 503 -13.47 26.43 2.71
CA ILE A 503 -12.37 27.36 2.97
C ILE A 503 -11.38 27.37 1.79
N PRO A 504 -10.78 28.52 1.42
CA PRO A 504 -9.79 28.56 0.36
C PRO A 504 -8.55 27.73 0.74
N SER A 505 -7.97 27.05 -0.24
CA SER A 505 -6.82 26.18 -0.05
C SER A 505 -5.84 26.24 -1.23
N LEU A 506 -4.54 26.05 -0.96
CA LEU A 506 -3.50 26.02 -2.00
C LEU A 506 -2.42 24.97 -1.71
N PRO A 507 -1.84 24.36 -2.75
CA PRO A 507 -0.64 23.56 -2.61
C PRO A 507 0.62 24.42 -2.86
N VAL A 508 1.70 24.13 -2.13
CA VAL A 508 3.00 24.82 -2.24
C VAL A 508 4.15 23.81 -2.24
N SER A 509 5.30 24.23 -2.75
CA SER A 509 6.49 23.38 -2.79
C SER A 509 7.20 23.32 -1.44
N TYR A 510 8.03 22.32 -1.22
CA TYR A 510 8.79 22.22 0.01
C TYR A 510 9.80 23.37 0.18
N ALA A 511 10.41 23.85 -0.90
CA ALA A 511 11.30 25.02 -0.84
C ALA A 511 10.54 26.31 -0.46
N ALA A 512 9.27 26.43 -0.87
CA ALA A 512 8.43 27.56 -0.49
C ALA A 512 7.97 27.48 0.98
N VAL A 513 7.84 26.27 1.52
CA VAL A 513 7.30 26.04 2.86
C VAL A 513 8.35 26.07 3.97
N GLU A 514 9.60 25.70 3.68
CA GLU A 514 10.66 25.60 4.68
C GLU A 514 10.83 26.90 5.49
N PRO A 515 10.88 28.11 4.87
CA PRO A 515 10.91 29.36 5.64
C PRO A 515 9.63 29.62 6.46
N LEU A 516 8.48 29.06 6.04
CA LEU A 516 7.22 29.18 6.78
C LEU A 516 7.21 28.29 8.02
N LEU A 517 7.80 27.09 7.95
CA LEU A 517 7.97 26.21 9.10
C LEU A 517 8.98 26.80 10.08
N GLN A 518 10.14 27.26 9.60
CA GLN A 518 11.18 27.91 10.42
C GLN A 518 10.64 29.11 11.20
N ALA A 519 9.71 29.87 10.60
CA ALA A 519 9.11 31.01 11.27
C ALA A 519 8.19 30.64 12.46
N LEU A 520 7.83 29.36 12.60
CA LEU A 520 7.12 28.83 13.78
C LEU A 520 8.07 28.27 14.85
N ASP A 521 9.37 28.11 14.58
CA ASP A 521 10.32 27.52 15.52
C ASP A 521 10.34 28.29 16.86
N GLY A 522 10.37 27.54 17.96
CA GLY A 522 10.21 28.09 19.32
C GLY A 522 8.83 28.66 19.67
N HIS A 523 7.81 28.55 18.80
CA HIS A 523 6.45 29.02 19.05
C HIS A 523 5.41 27.88 19.02
N GLY A 524 4.56 27.82 20.04
CA GLY A 524 3.63 26.70 20.24
C GLY A 524 4.33 25.51 20.89
N ILE A 525 3.93 24.29 20.52
CA ILE A 525 4.55 23.05 20.99
C ILE A 525 5.55 22.59 19.93
N SER A 526 6.76 22.17 20.33
CA SER A 526 7.74 21.67 19.36
C SER A 526 7.25 20.37 18.71
N GLY A 527 7.63 20.10 17.46
CA GLY A 527 7.18 18.89 16.78
C GLY A 527 7.57 17.59 17.50
N LYS A 528 8.68 17.62 18.26
CA LYS A 528 9.12 16.52 19.14
C LYS A 528 8.18 16.31 20.33
N GLU A 529 7.67 17.39 20.92
CA GLU A 529 6.76 17.33 22.06
C GLU A 529 5.32 16.99 21.64
N VAL A 530 4.91 17.33 20.41
CA VAL A 530 3.62 16.88 19.86
C VAL A 530 3.56 15.34 19.83
N ASN A 531 4.71 14.69 19.55
CA ASN A 531 4.88 13.24 19.60
C ASN A 531 3.81 12.47 18.81
N ARG A 532 3.54 12.96 17.60
CA ARG A 532 2.62 12.32 16.64
C ARG A 532 3.41 11.68 15.52
N THR A 533 2.90 10.55 15.06
CA THR A 533 3.44 9.80 13.92
C THR A 533 3.56 10.70 12.70
N SER A 534 4.69 10.65 12.00
CA SER A 534 4.95 11.46 10.80
C SER A 534 4.76 12.98 10.98
N TRP A 535 4.78 13.50 12.22
CA TRP A 535 4.67 14.94 12.46
C TRP A 535 5.89 15.69 11.94
N LEU A 536 7.08 15.15 12.19
CA LEU A 536 8.33 15.69 11.67
C LEU A 536 8.52 15.32 10.18
N GLY A 537 9.27 16.16 9.47
CA GLY A 537 9.71 15.93 8.10
C GLY A 537 11.23 16.02 7.97
N ALA A 538 11.74 16.23 6.75
CA ALA A 538 13.17 16.30 6.45
C ALA A 538 13.70 17.71 6.13
N LEU A 539 12.85 18.74 6.19
CA LEU A 539 13.25 20.15 6.09
C LEU A 539 13.94 20.67 7.36
N ASP A 540 14.76 21.72 7.22
CA ASP A 540 15.49 22.36 8.32
C ASP A 540 14.56 23.24 9.18
N ALA A 541 13.68 22.61 9.96
CA ALA A 541 12.74 23.26 10.88
C ALA A 541 12.43 22.36 12.09
N GLU A 542 11.95 22.94 13.20
CA GLU A 542 11.53 22.20 14.39
C GLU A 542 10.11 21.59 14.26
N TYR A 543 9.38 21.96 13.20
CA TYR A 543 7.96 21.61 12.99
C TYR A 543 7.08 21.96 14.19
N SER A 544 7.37 23.12 14.79
CA SER A 544 6.60 23.66 15.90
C SER A 544 5.18 24.01 15.46
N THR A 545 4.20 23.82 16.34
CA THR A 545 2.77 23.96 15.99
C THR A 545 2.40 25.40 15.62
N GLY A 546 3.12 26.41 16.14
CA GLY A 546 2.65 27.79 16.13
C GLY A 546 1.37 27.98 16.97
N PRO A 547 0.65 29.11 16.79
CA PRO A 547 1.02 30.24 15.94
C PRO A 547 2.17 31.07 16.53
N ALA A 548 2.96 31.70 15.67
CA ALA A 548 3.98 32.67 16.07
C ALA A 548 3.40 34.11 16.05
N PRO A 549 3.50 34.90 17.14
CA PRO A 549 2.90 36.23 17.21
C PRO A 549 3.37 37.17 16.09
N GLY A 550 2.43 37.73 15.35
CA GLY A 550 2.71 38.69 14.26
C GLY A 550 3.19 38.06 12.95
N VAL A 551 3.42 36.74 12.93
CA VAL A 551 3.76 35.97 11.73
C VAL A 551 2.47 35.53 11.04
N LYS A 552 2.28 35.87 9.76
CA LYS A 552 1.01 35.64 9.05
C LYS A 552 1.19 35.11 7.65
N LEU A 553 0.18 34.39 7.19
CA LEU A 553 -0.04 34.12 5.77
C LEU A 553 -1.22 34.95 5.28
N SER A 554 -1.10 35.49 4.07
CA SER A 554 -2.20 36.15 3.36
C SER A 554 -2.43 35.42 2.04
N LEU A 555 -3.60 34.83 1.91
CA LEU A 555 -4.02 33.97 0.81
C LEU A 555 -5.11 34.69 0.00
N ASP A 556 -4.97 34.74 -1.32
CA ASP A 556 -5.99 35.23 -2.24
C ASP A 556 -6.18 34.19 -3.36
N VAL A 557 -7.28 33.43 -3.29
CA VAL A 557 -7.65 32.41 -4.27
C VAL A 557 -8.88 32.88 -5.02
N VAL A 558 -8.83 32.82 -6.34
CA VAL A 558 -9.97 33.08 -7.21
C VAL A 558 -10.19 31.86 -8.08
N SER A 559 -11.38 31.27 -7.96
CA SER A 559 -11.82 30.10 -8.70
C SER A 559 -13.05 30.43 -9.54
N ARG A 560 -13.30 29.63 -10.58
CA ARG A 560 -14.46 29.77 -11.46
C ARG A 560 -15.15 28.42 -11.66
N ASP A 561 -16.44 28.41 -11.36
CA ASP A 561 -17.32 27.27 -11.57
C ASP A 561 -17.81 27.24 -13.02
N LYS A 562 -17.87 26.04 -13.59
CA LYS A 562 -18.31 25.83 -14.97
C LYS A 562 -18.94 24.45 -15.10
N ILE A 563 -20.13 24.38 -15.70
CA ILE A 563 -20.61 23.14 -16.30
C ILE A 563 -19.93 23.00 -17.66
N ALA A 564 -19.18 21.92 -17.87
CA ALA A 564 -18.38 21.72 -19.07
C ALA A 564 -18.49 20.28 -19.61
N PRO A 565 -18.44 20.10 -20.94
CA PRO A 565 -18.45 18.77 -21.52
C PRO A 565 -17.11 18.05 -21.28
N ILE A 566 -17.17 16.83 -20.77
CA ILE A 566 -16.08 15.86 -20.71
C ILE A 566 -16.36 14.73 -21.70
N HIS A 567 -15.32 14.04 -22.16
CA HIS A 567 -15.43 13.05 -23.23
C HIS A 567 -14.72 11.75 -22.85
N ASN A 568 -15.50 10.74 -22.47
CA ASN A 568 -14.99 9.39 -22.38
C ASN A 568 -14.80 8.81 -23.79
N VAL A 569 -13.85 7.91 -23.99
CA VAL A 569 -13.74 7.11 -25.22
C VAL A 569 -14.16 5.69 -24.90
N ILE A 570 -15.13 5.15 -25.63
CA ILE A 570 -15.64 3.80 -25.42
C ILE A 570 -15.40 2.98 -26.69
N GLY A 571 -14.52 1.99 -26.59
CA GLY A 571 -14.23 0.98 -27.61
C GLY A 571 -14.93 -0.35 -27.32
N ARG A 572 -15.45 -1.03 -28.35
CA ARG A 572 -16.20 -2.29 -28.21
C ARG A 572 -15.69 -3.38 -29.13
N ILE A 573 -15.60 -4.59 -28.61
CA ILE A 573 -15.38 -5.83 -29.36
C ILE A 573 -16.45 -6.84 -28.94
N ASN A 574 -17.34 -7.20 -29.86
CA ASN A 574 -18.41 -8.17 -29.57
C ASN A 574 -17.86 -9.59 -29.48
N GLY A 575 -18.27 -10.29 -28.43
CA GLY A 575 -18.01 -11.71 -28.23
C GLY A 575 -19.03 -12.61 -28.94
N THR A 576 -18.89 -13.92 -28.75
CA THR A 576 -19.89 -14.90 -29.18
C THR A 576 -21.01 -15.10 -28.16
N ASN A 577 -20.83 -14.64 -26.93
CA ASN A 577 -21.80 -14.60 -25.84
C ASN A 577 -22.06 -13.13 -25.48
N GLU A 578 -23.30 -12.68 -25.67
CA GLU A 578 -23.70 -11.30 -25.39
C GLU A 578 -24.06 -11.04 -23.91
N ASP A 579 -24.26 -12.10 -23.13
CA ASP A 579 -24.66 -12.03 -21.71
C ASP A 579 -23.48 -11.72 -20.77
N GLU A 580 -22.25 -11.70 -21.29
CA GLU A 580 -21.04 -11.55 -20.49
C GLU A 580 -20.11 -10.51 -21.11
N THR A 581 -19.68 -9.54 -20.28
CA THR A 581 -18.83 -8.42 -20.71
C THR A 581 -17.69 -8.20 -19.73
N ILE A 582 -16.47 -8.04 -20.23
CA ILE A 582 -15.35 -7.51 -19.46
C ILE A 582 -15.12 -6.04 -19.84
N ILE A 583 -14.76 -5.22 -18.86
CA ILE A 583 -14.48 -3.81 -19.06
C ILE A 583 -13.02 -3.57 -18.65
N ILE A 584 -12.26 -2.85 -19.47
CA ILE A 584 -10.89 -2.44 -19.20
C ILE A 584 -10.83 -0.92 -19.28
N GLY A 585 -10.28 -0.25 -18.27
CA GLY A 585 -10.31 1.20 -18.15
C GLY A 585 -9.02 1.82 -17.62
N ASN A 586 -8.83 3.08 -18.00
CA ASN A 586 -7.80 4.00 -17.54
C ASN A 586 -8.30 5.42 -17.82
N HIS A 587 -8.11 6.37 -16.90
CA HIS A 587 -8.40 7.77 -17.21
C HIS A 587 -7.32 8.41 -18.06
N ARG A 588 -7.63 9.56 -18.65
CA ARG A 588 -6.76 10.27 -19.61
C ARG A 588 -6.50 11.71 -19.22
N ASP A 589 -7.39 12.30 -18.43
CA ASP A 589 -7.23 13.67 -17.99
C ASP A 589 -6.08 13.82 -17.00
N THR A 590 -5.47 15.00 -16.99
CA THR A 590 -4.29 15.34 -16.18
C THR A 590 -4.45 16.73 -15.58
N TRP A 591 -3.74 17.03 -14.49
CA TRP A 591 -3.71 18.40 -13.94
C TRP A 591 -2.90 19.42 -14.76
N MET A 592 -2.02 18.95 -15.64
CA MET A 592 -1.05 19.72 -16.42
C MET A 592 -0.79 19.05 -17.78
N VAL A 593 -0.09 19.76 -18.68
CA VAL A 593 0.60 19.08 -19.79
C VAL A 593 1.72 18.22 -19.21
N GLY A 594 1.68 16.92 -19.46
CA GLY A 594 2.44 15.90 -18.75
C GLY A 594 1.51 14.77 -18.28
N GLY A 595 1.75 14.27 -17.07
CA GLY A 595 1.06 13.13 -16.47
C GLY A 595 1.57 11.80 -16.99
N ASN A 596 2.88 11.65 -17.18
CA ASN A 596 3.45 10.47 -17.83
C ASN A 596 3.41 9.22 -16.95
N GLY A 597 3.47 9.37 -15.62
CA GLY A 597 3.06 8.35 -14.68
C GLY A 597 1.53 8.29 -14.57
N ASP A 598 0.91 9.40 -14.18
CA ASP A 598 -0.54 9.52 -13.96
C ASP A 598 -1.20 10.44 -15.01
N PRO A 599 -2.04 9.92 -15.92
CA PRO A 599 -2.38 8.51 -16.15
C PRO A 599 -1.82 7.96 -17.47
N ASN A 600 -0.90 8.69 -18.11
CA ASN A 600 -0.53 8.37 -19.49
C ASN A 600 0.21 7.04 -19.61
N SER A 601 0.82 6.55 -18.53
CA SER A 601 1.44 5.22 -18.50
C SER A 601 0.39 4.15 -18.85
N GLY A 602 -0.80 4.22 -18.26
CA GLY A 602 -1.96 3.39 -18.60
C GLY A 602 -2.56 3.71 -19.97
N SER A 603 -2.71 5.00 -20.33
CA SER A 603 -3.30 5.39 -21.63
C SER A 603 -2.46 4.89 -22.81
N ALA A 604 -1.14 4.94 -22.70
CA ALA A 604 -0.20 4.40 -23.69
C ALA A 604 -0.35 2.87 -23.81
N ILE A 605 -0.48 2.17 -22.68
CA ILE A 605 -0.73 0.72 -22.66
C ILE A 605 -2.07 0.38 -23.30
N LEU A 606 -3.15 1.14 -23.10
CA LEU A 606 -4.45 0.82 -23.71
C LEU A 606 -4.41 0.94 -25.24
N VAL A 607 -3.71 1.93 -25.80
CA VAL A 607 -3.51 2.02 -27.26
C VAL A 607 -2.77 0.78 -27.76
N GLU A 608 -1.69 0.40 -27.08
CA GLU A 608 -0.89 -0.77 -27.43
C GLU A 608 -1.66 -2.10 -27.26
N PHE A 609 -2.48 -2.20 -26.23
CA PHE A 609 -3.36 -3.33 -25.95
C PHE A 609 -4.37 -3.55 -27.10
N THR A 610 -4.98 -2.49 -27.63
CA THR A 610 -5.87 -2.64 -28.80
C THR A 610 -5.13 -3.15 -30.04
N ARG A 611 -3.88 -2.73 -30.23
CA ARG A 611 -3.01 -3.21 -31.32
C ARG A 611 -2.68 -4.71 -31.15
N ALA A 612 -2.40 -5.14 -29.92
CA ALA A 612 -2.14 -6.53 -29.59
C ALA A 612 -3.38 -7.42 -29.79
N LEU A 613 -4.55 -6.98 -29.33
CA LEU A 613 -5.82 -7.68 -29.57
C LEU A 613 -6.15 -7.79 -31.07
N ASN A 614 -5.84 -6.77 -31.87
CA ASN A 614 -6.03 -6.83 -33.32
C ASN A 614 -5.19 -7.95 -33.95
N LYS A 615 -3.91 -8.07 -33.59
CA LYS A 615 -3.04 -9.16 -34.06
C LYS A 615 -3.61 -10.53 -33.66
N LEU A 616 -4.10 -10.68 -32.43
CA LEU A 616 -4.74 -11.91 -31.98
C LEU A 616 -6.02 -12.22 -32.78
N ARG A 617 -6.87 -11.23 -33.05
CA ARG A 617 -8.08 -11.42 -33.87
C ARG A 617 -7.76 -11.81 -35.31
N GLN A 618 -6.67 -11.29 -35.89
CA GLN A 618 -6.20 -11.67 -37.22
C GLN A 618 -5.74 -13.13 -37.30
N SER A 619 -5.39 -13.76 -36.18
CA SER A 619 -5.11 -15.20 -36.11
C SER A 619 -6.39 -16.07 -36.14
N GLY A 620 -7.56 -15.45 -36.23
CA GLY A 620 -8.87 -16.12 -36.18
C GLY A 620 -9.46 -16.25 -34.79
N TRP A 621 -8.82 -15.70 -33.75
CA TRP A 621 -9.43 -15.64 -32.41
C TRP A 621 -10.67 -14.73 -32.42
N LYS A 622 -11.71 -15.19 -31.76
CA LYS A 622 -12.90 -14.41 -31.43
C LYS A 622 -13.13 -14.56 -29.92
N PRO A 623 -13.29 -13.46 -29.18
CA PRO A 623 -13.56 -13.56 -27.76
C PRO A 623 -14.90 -14.25 -27.54
N LYS A 624 -15.01 -15.03 -26.46
CA LYS A 624 -16.28 -15.61 -26.03
C LYS A 624 -17.18 -14.50 -25.47
N ARG A 625 -16.61 -13.61 -24.66
CA ARG A 625 -17.31 -12.51 -23.97
C ARG A 625 -17.10 -11.19 -24.70
N ASN A 626 -17.99 -10.23 -24.48
CA ASN A 626 -17.78 -8.87 -24.97
C ASN A 626 -16.59 -8.23 -24.24
N ILE A 627 -15.87 -7.36 -24.95
CA ILE A 627 -14.80 -6.54 -24.38
C ILE A 627 -15.17 -5.07 -24.60
N VAL A 628 -15.25 -4.31 -23.52
CA VAL A 628 -15.34 -2.85 -23.55
C VAL A 628 -14.02 -2.27 -23.06
N ILE A 629 -13.49 -1.32 -23.82
CA ILE A 629 -12.26 -0.59 -23.48
C ILE A 629 -12.66 0.86 -23.28
N ALA A 630 -12.24 1.47 -22.18
CA ALA A 630 -12.66 2.79 -21.80
C ALA A 630 -11.46 3.69 -21.48
N SER A 631 -11.49 4.91 -22.02
CA SER A 631 -10.58 5.99 -21.66
C SER A 631 -11.40 7.08 -20.98
N TRP A 632 -11.32 7.14 -19.66
CA TRP A 632 -12.14 8.02 -18.83
C TRP A 632 -11.60 9.47 -18.85
N ASP A 633 -12.49 10.44 -18.63
CA ASP A 633 -12.16 11.86 -18.51
C ASP A 633 -12.68 12.38 -17.16
N ALA A 634 -12.07 13.45 -16.64
CA ALA A 634 -12.36 14.02 -15.32
C ALA A 634 -12.26 13.04 -14.14
N GLU A 635 -11.36 12.05 -14.18
CA GLU A 635 -11.04 11.21 -13.02
C GLU A 635 -10.44 12.07 -11.91
N GLU A 636 -9.54 12.99 -12.28
CA GLU A 636 -8.75 13.76 -11.32
C GLU A 636 -9.62 14.67 -10.45
N TRP A 637 -10.80 15.05 -10.96
CA TRP A 637 -11.78 15.82 -10.23
C TRP A 637 -12.55 14.98 -9.21
N GLY A 638 -12.64 13.67 -9.37
CA GLY A 638 -13.37 12.80 -8.44
C GLY A 638 -14.04 11.62 -9.13
N LEU A 639 -13.32 10.94 -10.03
CA LEU A 639 -13.79 9.77 -10.76
C LEU A 639 -15.01 10.06 -11.63
N ILE A 640 -15.11 11.28 -12.18
CA ILE A 640 -16.37 11.77 -12.76
C ILE A 640 -16.74 10.93 -13.99
N GLY A 641 -15.88 10.86 -15.01
CA GLY A 641 -16.23 10.19 -16.27
C GLY A 641 -16.62 8.73 -16.11
N SER A 642 -15.89 7.96 -15.30
CA SER A 642 -16.23 6.56 -15.03
C SER A 642 -17.53 6.42 -14.22
N THR A 643 -17.72 7.25 -13.19
CA THR A 643 -18.93 7.24 -12.37
C THR A 643 -20.18 7.56 -13.19
N GLU A 644 -20.17 8.65 -13.97
CA GLU A 644 -21.30 9.01 -14.84
C GLU A 644 -21.61 7.90 -15.86
N TRP A 645 -20.57 7.23 -16.37
CA TRP A 645 -20.77 6.11 -17.30
C TRP A 645 -21.36 4.88 -16.65
N VAL A 646 -20.95 4.56 -15.42
CA VAL A 646 -21.58 3.50 -14.63
C VAL A 646 -23.05 3.85 -14.37
N GLU A 647 -23.36 5.07 -13.97
CA GLU A 647 -24.75 5.50 -13.71
C GLU A 647 -25.63 5.41 -14.96
N ASP A 648 -25.12 5.83 -16.12
CA ASP A 648 -25.84 5.77 -17.39
C ASP A 648 -26.08 4.32 -17.87
N ASN A 649 -25.21 3.38 -17.46
CA ASN A 649 -25.21 1.99 -17.95
C ASN A 649 -25.49 0.93 -16.88
N VAL A 650 -25.83 1.34 -15.65
CA VAL A 650 -25.88 0.45 -14.47
C VAL A 650 -26.77 -0.77 -14.67
N LYS A 651 -27.89 -0.62 -15.38
CA LYS A 651 -28.80 -1.72 -15.66
C LYS A 651 -28.13 -2.81 -16.51
N TRP A 652 -27.47 -2.42 -17.60
CA TRP A 652 -26.78 -3.38 -18.46
C TRP A 652 -25.52 -3.96 -17.79
N LEU A 653 -24.78 -3.13 -17.04
CA LEU A 653 -23.59 -3.58 -16.31
C LEU A 653 -23.94 -4.61 -15.23
N THR A 654 -25.01 -4.39 -14.47
CA THR A 654 -25.43 -5.35 -13.44
C THR A 654 -25.96 -6.67 -14.00
N GLU A 655 -26.40 -6.69 -15.27
CA GLU A 655 -26.86 -7.89 -15.96
C GLU A 655 -25.73 -8.65 -16.70
N THR A 656 -24.64 -7.98 -17.10
CA THR A 656 -23.64 -8.56 -18.02
C THR A 656 -22.18 -8.47 -17.58
N ALA A 657 -21.81 -7.52 -16.70
CA ALA A 657 -20.42 -7.29 -16.37
C ALA A 657 -19.83 -8.42 -15.52
N VAL A 658 -18.76 -9.03 -16.02
CA VAL A 658 -17.95 -10.04 -15.34
C VAL A 658 -16.96 -9.37 -14.42
N ALA A 659 -16.15 -8.46 -14.96
CA ALA A 659 -15.13 -7.76 -14.20
C ALA A 659 -14.77 -6.40 -14.84
N TYR A 660 -14.29 -5.49 -14.01
CA TYR A 660 -13.63 -4.25 -14.40
C TYR A 660 -12.12 -4.33 -14.11
N LEU A 661 -11.33 -4.04 -15.13
CA LEU A 661 -9.87 -4.13 -15.12
C LEU A 661 -9.29 -2.71 -15.20
N ASN A 662 -8.75 -2.18 -14.11
CA ASN A 662 -8.16 -0.85 -14.06
C ASN A 662 -6.65 -0.89 -14.30
N ILE A 663 -6.13 0.05 -15.09
CA ILE A 663 -4.69 0.27 -15.28
C ILE A 663 -4.38 1.77 -15.31
N ASP A 664 -4.45 2.41 -14.15
CA ASP A 664 -4.27 3.85 -14.00
C ASP A 664 -2.78 4.23 -14.13
N VAL A 665 -2.08 4.26 -12.99
CA VAL A 665 -0.63 4.44 -12.90
C VAL A 665 0.04 3.11 -13.20
N ALA A 666 0.00 2.73 -14.46
CA ALA A 666 0.61 1.48 -14.91
C ALA A 666 2.11 1.43 -14.58
N VAL A 667 2.80 2.57 -14.70
CA VAL A 667 4.22 2.71 -14.38
C VAL A 667 4.53 4.10 -13.83
N SER A 668 5.01 4.15 -12.59
CA SER A 668 5.71 5.28 -11.96
C SER A 668 7.01 4.86 -11.27
N GLY A 669 7.45 3.62 -11.53
CA GLY A 669 8.67 3.02 -11.02
C GLY A 669 8.67 1.50 -11.25
N PRO A 670 9.72 0.77 -10.83
CA PRO A 670 9.90 -0.62 -11.21
C PRO A 670 9.13 -1.64 -10.33
N ARG A 671 8.43 -1.23 -9.27
CA ARG A 671 7.85 -2.14 -8.27
C ARG A 671 6.37 -2.40 -8.50
N PRO A 672 5.97 -3.59 -8.96
CA PRO A 672 4.57 -3.88 -9.24
C PRO A 672 3.73 -3.91 -7.97
N ASN A 673 2.49 -3.46 -8.08
CA ASN A 673 1.48 -3.52 -7.03
C ASN A 673 0.17 -4.12 -7.60
N LEU A 674 -0.71 -4.58 -6.71
CA LEU A 674 -1.96 -5.23 -7.08
C LEU A 674 -3.01 -5.03 -5.98
N ALA A 675 -4.13 -4.41 -6.33
CA ALA A 675 -5.32 -4.35 -5.49
C ALA A 675 -6.48 -5.05 -6.21
N THR A 676 -7.18 -6.00 -5.59
CA THR A 676 -8.24 -6.73 -6.29
C THR A 676 -9.25 -7.40 -5.36
N THR A 677 -10.47 -7.64 -5.87
CA THR A 677 -11.45 -8.46 -5.16
C THR A 677 -10.95 -9.92 -5.01
N PRO A 678 -11.17 -10.57 -3.85
CA PRO A 678 -10.58 -11.87 -3.51
C PRO A 678 -10.65 -12.98 -4.57
N GLU A 679 -11.77 -13.06 -5.28
CA GLU A 679 -12.00 -14.13 -6.25
C GLU A 679 -11.15 -14.02 -7.52
N LEU A 680 -10.51 -12.87 -7.74
CA LEU A 680 -9.57 -12.63 -8.84
C LEU A 680 -8.11 -12.86 -8.44
N HIS A 681 -7.80 -13.03 -7.15
CA HIS A 681 -6.42 -13.19 -6.65
C HIS A 681 -5.63 -14.26 -7.41
N LYS A 682 -6.25 -15.44 -7.59
CA LYS A 682 -5.61 -16.57 -8.26
C LYS A 682 -5.34 -16.29 -9.73
N LEU A 683 -6.32 -15.74 -10.46
CA LEU A 683 -6.12 -15.33 -11.85
C LEU A 683 -5.00 -14.30 -11.96
N ALA A 684 -5.05 -13.26 -11.11
CA ALA A 684 -4.09 -12.17 -11.12
C ALA A 684 -2.67 -12.69 -10.89
N THR A 685 -2.46 -13.51 -9.86
CA THR A 685 -1.13 -13.96 -9.43
C THR A 685 -0.57 -15.09 -10.29
N GLU A 686 -1.40 -16.03 -10.77
CA GLU A 686 -0.95 -17.04 -11.74
C GLU A 686 -0.59 -16.41 -13.10
N THR A 687 -1.29 -15.35 -13.51
CA THR A 687 -0.96 -14.64 -14.75
C THR A 687 0.35 -13.86 -14.62
N MET A 688 0.67 -13.30 -13.45
CA MET A 688 1.96 -12.64 -13.22
C MET A 688 3.15 -13.62 -13.41
N LYS A 689 2.98 -14.91 -13.10
CA LYS A 689 4.03 -15.93 -13.30
C LYS A 689 4.36 -16.16 -14.78
N LYS A 690 3.47 -15.72 -15.69
CA LYS A 690 3.61 -15.85 -17.15
C LYS A 690 4.37 -14.69 -17.81
N VAL A 691 4.58 -13.58 -17.09
CA VAL A 691 5.16 -12.35 -17.64
C VAL A 691 6.58 -12.14 -17.11
N ILE A 692 7.48 -11.70 -18.00
CA ILE A 692 8.85 -11.32 -17.63
C ILE A 692 8.83 -9.84 -17.22
N HIS A 693 9.31 -9.57 -16.00
CA HIS A 693 9.52 -8.22 -15.51
C HIS A 693 10.99 -7.80 -15.68
N PRO A 694 11.26 -6.70 -16.39
CA PRO A 694 12.61 -6.33 -16.78
C PRO A 694 13.37 -5.58 -15.67
N ASN A 695 14.68 -5.82 -15.59
CA ASN A 695 15.66 -5.03 -14.81
C ASN A 695 15.35 -4.81 -13.31
N PHE A 696 14.52 -5.64 -12.69
CA PHE A 696 14.22 -5.55 -11.26
C PHE A 696 15.45 -5.96 -10.44
N GLY A 697 15.99 -5.03 -9.65
CA GLY A 697 17.27 -5.24 -8.96
C GLY A 697 18.44 -5.56 -9.91
N GLY A 698 18.34 -5.18 -11.19
CA GLY A 698 19.35 -5.46 -12.23
C GLY A 698 19.19 -6.81 -12.95
N TYR A 699 18.10 -7.54 -12.71
CA TYR A 699 17.84 -8.85 -13.34
C TYR A 699 16.44 -8.91 -13.97
N ASN A 700 16.27 -9.79 -14.96
CA ASN A 700 14.94 -10.16 -15.45
C ASN A 700 14.38 -11.29 -14.58
N ILE A 701 13.23 -11.06 -13.99
CA ILE A 701 12.52 -12.04 -13.13
C ILE A 701 11.07 -12.16 -13.60
N SER A 702 10.27 -13.03 -12.99
CA SER A 702 8.83 -13.04 -13.28
C SER A 702 8.15 -11.82 -12.64
N LEU A 703 7.08 -11.32 -13.24
CA LEU A 703 6.28 -10.25 -12.64
C LEU A 703 5.76 -10.63 -11.26
N TYR A 704 5.50 -11.92 -11.03
CA TYR A 704 5.11 -12.45 -9.73
C TYR A 704 6.23 -12.31 -8.69
N ASP A 705 7.47 -12.65 -9.04
CA ASP A 705 8.60 -12.53 -8.11
C ASP A 705 8.91 -11.06 -7.80
N ALA A 706 8.78 -10.16 -8.79
CA ALA A 706 8.93 -8.73 -8.60
C ALA A 706 7.84 -8.15 -7.68
N TRP A 707 6.58 -8.51 -7.94
CA TRP A 707 5.45 -8.13 -7.10
C TRP A 707 5.60 -8.67 -5.67
N HIS A 708 5.94 -9.95 -5.51
CA HIS A 708 6.12 -10.56 -4.20
C HIS A 708 7.28 -9.90 -3.42
N GLU A 709 8.38 -9.55 -4.09
CA GLU A 709 9.49 -8.83 -3.45
C GLU A 709 9.10 -7.40 -3.06
N ALA A 710 8.27 -6.73 -3.89
CA ALA A 710 7.81 -5.37 -3.63
C ALA A 710 6.74 -5.28 -2.52
N SER A 711 5.81 -6.23 -2.47
CA SER A 711 4.62 -6.21 -1.62
C SER A 711 4.69 -7.14 -0.41
N GLY A 712 5.69 -8.03 -0.35
CA GLY A 712 5.68 -9.15 0.59
C GLY A 712 4.70 -10.28 0.22
N GLY A 713 4.15 -10.25 -1.01
CA GLY A 713 3.13 -11.21 -1.46
C GLY A 713 1.72 -10.85 -0.99
N GLU A 714 1.51 -9.61 -0.53
CA GLU A 714 0.22 -9.09 -0.10
C GLU A 714 -0.53 -8.47 -1.29
N VAL A 715 -1.79 -8.87 -1.42
CA VAL A 715 -2.73 -8.20 -2.31
C VAL A 715 -3.40 -7.08 -1.51
N GLU A 716 -3.60 -5.92 -2.12
CA GLU A 716 -4.27 -4.80 -1.47
C GLU A 716 -5.81 -4.89 -1.62
N VAL A 717 -6.53 -4.37 -0.63
CA VAL A 717 -7.99 -4.29 -0.66
C VAL A 717 -8.41 -3.02 -1.41
N LEU A 718 -9.36 -3.16 -2.34
CA LEU A 718 -9.90 -2.01 -3.07
C LEU A 718 -10.75 -1.13 -2.16
N GLY A 719 -10.30 0.12 -1.97
CA GLY A 719 -11.07 1.20 -1.37
C GLY A 719 -11.68 2.08 -2.46
N SER A 720 -11.06 3.24 -2.69
CA SER A 720 -11.31 4.11 -3.84
C SER A 720 -9.97 4.60 -4.41
N GLY A 721 -9.96 5.74 -5.11
CA GLY A 721 -8.75 6.36 -5.63
C GLY A 721 -8.47 6.11 -7.10
N SER A 722 -9.32 5.33 -7.78
CA SER A 722 -9.39 5.30 -9.24
C SER A 722 -10.76 4.78 -9.71
N ASP A 723 -10.92 4.64 -11.02
CA ASP A 723 -12.19 4.46 -11.74
C ASP A 723 -12.93 3.15 -11.42
N PHE A 724 -12.30 2.17 -10.76
CA PHE A 724 -12.95 0.93 -10.32
C PHE A 724 -14.06 1.16 -9.29
N THR A 725 -14.06 2.31 -8.61
CA THR A 725 -14.94 2.63 -7.49
C THR A 725 -16.42 2.46 -7.86
N GLY A 726 -16.86 3.04 -8.99
CA GLY A 726 -18.25 2.93 -9.44
C GLY A 726 -18.67 1.50 -9.78
N PHE A 727 -17.75 0.69 -10.30
CA PHE A 727 -18.01 -0.72 -10.63
C PHE A 727 -18.13 -1.59 -9.37
N LEU A 728 -17.17 -1.46 -8.45
CA LEU A 728 -17.13 -2.22 -7.20
C LEU A 728 -18.40 -1.98 -6.36
N HIS A 729 -18.83 -0.72 -6.25
CA HIS A 729 -20.04 -0.36 -5.49
C HIS A 729 -21.37 -0.66 -6.22
N ASN A 730 -21.29 -1.23 -7.43
CA ASN A 730 -22.41 -1.93 -8.09
C ASN A 730 -22.22 -3.45 -8.13
N GLY A 731 -21.29 -3.97 -7.30
CA GLY A 731 -21.05 -5.39 -7.08
C GLY A 731 -20.36 -6.09 -8.23
N ILE A 732 -19.56 -5.37 -9.02
CA ILE A 732 -18.78 -5.92 -10.14
C ILE A 732 -17.37 -6.22 -9.64
N SER A 733 -16.87 -7.42 -9.93
CA SER A 733 -15.48 -7.81 -9.64
C SER A 733 -14.50 -6.81 -10.24
N SER A 734 -13.49 -6.40 -9.48
CA SER A 734 -12.60 -5.33 -9.91
C SER A 734 -11.16 -5.62 -9.53
N PHE A 735 -10.24 -5.07 -10.30
CA PHE A 735 -8.85 -4.93 -9.87
C PHE A 735 -8.22 -3.64 -10.38
N ASP A 736 -7.17 -3.25 -9.69
CA ASP A 736 -6.25 -2.18 -10.03
C ASP A 736 -4.82 -2.73 -10.00
N VAL A 737 -4.05 -2.43 -11.04
CA VAL A 737 -2.68 -2.90 -11.17
C VAL A 737 -1.80 -1.78 -11.73
N GLY A 738 -0.60 -1.67 -11.16
CA GLY A 738 0.40 -0.72 -11.61
C GLY A 738 1.80 -1.08 -11.14
N SER A 739 2.70 -0.12 -11.26
CA SER A 739 4.02 -0.19 -10.64
C SER A 739 4.48 1.17 -10.14
N SER A 740 5.19 1.18 -9.02
CA SER A 740 5.64 2.38 -8.31
C SER A 740 7.12 2.31 -7.94
N GLY A 741 7.65 3.41 -7.38
CA GLY A 741 8.98 3.45 -6.78
C GLY A 741 8.99 2.92 -5.34
N GLY A 742 10.11 2.36 -4.90
CA GLY A 742 10.41 2.11 -3.49
C GLY A 742 11.40 3.12 -2.92
N VAL A 743 11.92 2.83 -1.73
CA VAL A 743 12.75 3.77 -0.94
C VAL A 743 14.06 4.19 -1.62
N ASP A 744 14.55 3.41 -2.57
CA ASP A 744 15.81 3.64 -3.30
C ASP A 744 15.61 3.98 -4.79
N ASP A 745 14.35 4.09 -5.23
CA ASP A 745 14.01 4.37 -6.63
C ASP A 745 13.83 5.88 -6.88
N PRO A 746 14.00 6.36 -8.13
CA PRO A 746 13.80 7.78 -8.44
C PRO A 746 12.44 8.32 -8.01
N ILE A 747 12.43 9.54 -7.51
CA ILE A 747 11.21 10.17 -6.99
C ILE A 747 10.33 10.62 -8.15
N TRP A 748 9.13 10.04 -8.20
CA TRP A 748 8.07 10.47 -9.09
C TRP A 748 7.36 11.72 -8.56
N HIS A 749 7.19 12.71 -9.44
CA HIS A 749 6.59 13.99 -9.13
C HIS A 749 5.08 13.96 -9.35
N TYR A 750 4.39 13.10 -8.61
CA TYR A 750 2.93 12.95 -8.64
C TYR A 750 2.17 14.29 -8.66
N HIS A 751 1.29 14.47 -9.64
CA HIS A 751 0.49 15.68 -9.91
C HIS A 751 1.27 17.00 -9.96
N SER A 752 2.56 16.93 -10.23
CA SER A 752 3.45 18.09 -10.40
C SER A 752 3.74 18.29 -11.88
N ASN A 753 4.14 19.51 -12.25
CA ASN A 753 4.55 19.84 -13.62
C ASN A 753 5.84 19.11 -14.06
N TYR A 754 6.41 18.26 -13.20
CA TYR A 754 7.55 17.37 -13.44
C TYR A 754 7.17 15.90 -13.64
N ASP A 755 5.88 15.56 -13.57
CA ASP A 755 5.40 14.28 -14.11
C ASP A 755 5.36 14.36 -15.63
N THR A 756 6.51 14.14 -16.28
CA THR A 756 6.69 14.40 -17.70
C THR A 756 7.31 13.22 -18.43
N TYR A 757 7.23 13.28 -19.76
CA TYR A 757 7.89 12.31 -20.62
C TYR A 757 9.41 12.30 -20.37
N HIS A 758 10.01 13.47 -20.12
CA HIS A 758 11.44 13.56 -19.80
C HIS A 758 11.78 12.77 -18.54
N TRP A 759 11.02 12.97 -17.45
CA TRP A 759 11.23 12.21 -16.22
C TRP A 759 11.05 10.70 -16.45
N MET A 760 9.99 10.31 -17.16
CA MET A 760 9.67 8.91 -17.43
C MET A 760 10.77 8.22 -18.24
N SER A 761 11.20 8.83 -19.35
CA SER A 761 12.21 8.26 -20.24
C SER A 761 13.64 8.30 -19.68
N THR A 762 13.89 9.13 -18.66
CA THR A 762 15.22 9.28 -18.04
C THR A 762 15.37 8.48 -16.74
N PHE A 763 14.32 8.45 -15.91
CA PHE A 763 14.36 7.89 -14.56
C PHE A 763 13.29 6.82 -14.31
N GLY A 764 12.06 7.04 -14.77
CA GLY A 764 10.91 6.17 -14.45
C GLY A 764 10.99 4.78 -15.10
N ASP A 765 11.10 4.73 -16.43
CA ASP A 765 11.24 3.50 -17.21
C ASP A 765 12.04 3.74 -18.50
N PRO A 766 13.38 3.92 -18.40
CA PRO A 766 14.22 4.11 -19.57
C PRO A 766 14.09 2.96 -20.58
N GLY A 767 13.51 3.28 -21.74
CA GLY A 767 13.23 2.30 -22.80
C GLY A 767 11.87 1.59 -22.70
N PHE A 768 10.98 2.03 -21.80
CA PHE A 768 9.57 1.61 -21.73
C PHE A 768 9.36 0.10 -21.60
N GLN A 769 10.28 -0.60 -20.94
CA GLN A 769 10.23 -2.07 -20.81
C GLN A 769 9.26 -2.50 -19.72
N VAL A 770 9.19 -1.75 -18.61
CA VAL A 770 8.23 -2.00 -17.53
C VAL A 770 6.81 -1.81 -18.08
N HIS A 771 6.56 -0.74 -18.85
CA HIS A 771 5.26 -0.52 -19.50
C HIS A 771 4.84 -1.71 -20.38
N ALA A 772 5.77 -2.23 -21.19
CA ALA A 772 5.50 -3.40 -22.03
C ALA A 772 5.12 -4.62 -21.18
N SER A 773 5.83 -4.88 -20.08
CA SER A 773 5.51 -6.00 -19.19
C SER A 773 4.14 -5.86 -18.51
N MET A 774 3.79 -4.66 -18.03
CA MET A 774 2.48 -4.38 -17.42
C MET A 774 1.34 -4.51 -18.44
N GLY A 775 1.56 -4.05 -19.68
CA GLY A 775 0.61 -4.21 -20.77
C GLY A 775 0.41 -5.68 -21.18
N GLN A 776 1.49 -6.47 -21.27
CA GLN A 776 1.43 -7.91 -21.52
C GLN A 776 0.63 -8.63 -20.42
N TYR A 777 0.84 -8.26 -19.16
CA TYR A 777 0.11 -8.80 -18.03
C TYR A 777 -1.39 -8.53 -18.13
N LEU A 778 -1.78 -7.25 -18.29
CA LEU A 778 -3.18 -6.86 -18.48
C LEU A 778 -3.81 -7.62 -19.64
N ALA A 779 -3.06 -7.79 -20.74
CA ALA A 779 -3.55 -8.47 -21.91
C ALA A 779 -3.85 -9.96 -21.68
N LEU A 780 -3.00 -10.65 -20.90
CA LEU A 780 -3.23 -12.04 -20.54
C LEU A 780 -4.42 -12.20 -19.58
N VAL A 781 -4.57 -11.32 -18.59
CA VAL A 781 -5.74 -11.33 -17.69
C VAL A 781 -7.02 -11.13 -18.49
N ALA A 782 -7.05 -10.11 -19.36
CA ALA A 782 -8.20 -9.85 -20.24
C ALA A 782 -8.46 -11.01 -21.21
N TYR A 783 -7.42 -11.64 -21.76
CA TYR A 783 -7.55 -12.79 -22.66
C TYR A 783 -8.23 -13.98 -21.99
N HIS A 784 -7.79 -14.37 -20.78
CA HIS A 784 -8.39 -15.48 -20.04
C HIS A 784 -9.83 -15.18 -19.65
N LEU A 785 -10.12 -13.98 -19.13
CA LEU A 785 -11.50 -13.59 -18.84
C LEU A 785 -12.36 -13.57 -20.11
N ALA A 786 -11.84 -13.13 -21.26
CA ALA A 786 -12.61 -13.08 -22.51
C ALA A 786 -12.75 -14.43 -23.23
N SER A 787 -11.86 -15.40 -22.98
CA SER A 787 -11.73 -16.62 -23.80
C SER A 787 -12.12 -17.91 -23.09
N ASP A 788 -11.83 -18.02 -21.79
CA ASP A 788 -11.95 -19.29 -21.08
C ASP A 788 -13.41 -19.72 -21.00
N ASP A 789 -13.63 -21.02 -21.21
CA ASP A 789 -14.96 -21.60 -21.31
C ASP A 789 -15.77 -21.41 -20.03
N VAL A 790 -15.09 -21.63 -18.91
CA VAL A 790 -15.54 -21.30 -17.56
C VAL A 790 -14.67 -20.14 -17.07
N LEU A 791 -15.30 -19.14 -16.44
CA LEU A 791 -14.59 -18.00 -15.86
C LEU A 791 -13.54 -18.47 -14.84
N PRO A 792 -12.29 -17.99 -14.91
CA PRO A 792 -11.22 -18.33 -13.97
C PRO A 792 -11.38 -17.58 -12.62
N ILE A 793 -12.54 -17.75 -11.99
CA ILE A 793 -12.94 -17.08 -10.74
C ILE A 793 -12.85 -18.08 -9.58
N ASP A 794 -12.23 -17.67 -8.47
CA ASP A 794 -12.03 -18.52 -7.29
C ASP A 794 -12.76 -17.99 -6.06
N THR A 795 -14.05 -18.32 -5.96
CA THR A 795 -14.89 -17.89 -4.83
C THR A 795 -14.47 -18.49 -3.48
N GLN A 796 -13.66 -19.57 -3.48
CA GLN A 796 -13.13 -20.14 -2.24
C GLN A 796 -12.12 -19.20 -1.59
N THR A 797 -11.31 -18.48 -2.38
CA THR A 797 -10.42 -17.42 -1.88
C THR A 797 -11.20 -16.31 -1.19
N TYR A 798 -12.36 -15.92 -1.74
CA TYR A 798 -13.24 -14.93 -1.08
C TYR A 798 -13.70 -15.41 0.30
N ALA A 799 -14.02 -16.70 0.45
CA ALA A 799 -14.40 -17.25 1.74
C ALA A 799 -13.26 -17.21 2.78
N VAL A 800 -12.00 -17.35 2.33
CA VAL A 800 -10.80 -17.21 3.17
C VAL A 800 -10.64 -15.76 3.62
N GLU A 801 -10.74 -14.80 2.69
CA GLU A 801 -10.58 -13.38 2.99
C GLU A 801 -11.71 -12.85 3.89
N LEU A 802 -12.97 -13.27 3.68
CA LEU A 802 -14.07 -12.93 4.58
C LEU A 802 -13.82 -13.43 6.02
N ARG A 803 -13.18 -14.59 6.17
CA ARG A 803 -12.80 -15.09 7.50
C ARG A 803 -11.70 -14.22 8.10
N ALA A 804 -10.67 -13.88 7.33
CA ALA A 804 -9.61 -12.99 7.80
C ALA A 804 -10.20 -11.67 8.30
N TYR A 805 -10.99 -10.98 7.47
CA TYR A 805 -11.62 -9.71 7.87
C TYR A 805 -12.52 -9.83 9.09
N TYR A 806 -13.14 -10.99 9.30
CA TYR A 806 -13.99 -11.22 10.47
C TYR A 806 -13.13 -11.30 11.74
N ASP A 807 -11.99 -11.97 11.65
CA ASP A 807 -11.06 -12.10 12.76
C ASP A 807 -10.46 -10.73 13.11
N ASP A 808 -10.11 -9.89 12.13
CA ASP A 808 -9.67 -8.50 12.32
C ASP A 808 -10.75 -7.63 12.97
N LEU A 809 -12.00 -7.75 12.51
CA LEU A 809 -13.13 -7.02 13.08
C LEU A 809 -13.39 -7.44 14.53
N ALA A 810 -13.30 -8.73 14.83
CA ALA A 810 -13.49 -9.25 16.19
C ALA A 810 -12.40 -8.75 17.14
N GLU A 811 -11.14 -8.78 16.70
CA GLU A 811 -10.01 -8.20 17.44
C GLU A 811 -10.19 -6.70 17.66
N TYR A 812 -10.55 -5.95 16.62
CA TYR A 812 -10.81 -4.51 16.73
C TYR A 812 -11.97 -4.18 17.67
N ALA A 813 -13.06 -4.93 17.61
CA ALA A 813 -14.20 -4.76 18.51
C ALA A 813 -13.79 -5.01 19.98
N GLU A 814 -12.97 -6.04 20.24
CA GLU A 814 -12.46 -6.33 21.59
C GLU A 814 -11.57 -5.19 22.12
N GLU A 815 -10.64 -4.70 21.30
CA GLU A 815 -9.74 -3.60 21.66
C GLU A 815 -10.48 -2.29 21.99
N GLU A 816 -11.53 -1.97 21.23
CA GLU A 816 -12.36 -0.77 21.43
C GLU A 816 -13.46 -0.99 22.50
N GLY A 817 -13.53 -2.19 23.11
CA GLY A 817 -14.52 -2.53 24.12
C GLY A 817 -15.96 -2.58 23.61
N ALA A 818 -16.14 -2.89 22.31
CA ALA A 818 -17.42 -3.00 21.64
C ALA A 818 -18.05 -4.39 21.85
N ASP A 819 -19.06 -4.45 22.72
CA ASP A 819 -19.87 -5.66 22.96
C ASP A 819 -20.86 -5.88 21.80
N LEU A 820 -20.38 -6.53 20.73
CA LEU A 820 -21.15 -6.89 19.54
C LEU A 820 -21.44 -8.39 19.50
N ASP A 821 -22.67 -8.75 19.16
CA ASP A 821 -23.02 -10.12 18.77
C ASP A 821 -22.69 -10.34 17.29
N LEU A 822 -21.57 -11.03 17.04
CA LEU A 822 -21.06 -11.36 15.71
C LEU A 822 -21.50 -12.76 15.22
N GLU A 823 -22.36 -13.48 15.96
CA GLU A 823 -22.74 -14.86 15.63
C GLU A 823 -23.43 -14.97 14.26
N GLU A 824 -24.28 -14.00 13.91
CA GLU A 824 -24.96 -13.96 12.61
C GLU A 824 -23.96 -13.80 11.45
N LEU A 825 -22.92 -12.98 11.63
CA LEU A 825 -21.90 -12.73 10.62
C LEU A 825 -21.01 -13.96 10.43
N ASP A 826 -20.59 -14.60 11.51
CA ASP A 826 -19.84 -15.85 11.47
C ASP A 826 -20.61 -16.96 10.71
N LYS A 827 -21.91 -17.09 10.98
CA LYS A 827 -22.80 -18.04 10.27
C LYS A 827 -22.92 -17.68 8.79
N ALA A 828 -23.06 -16.41 8.45
CA ALA A 828 -23.15 -15.96 7.06
C ALA A 828 -21.87 -16.30 6.28
N ILE A 829 -20.69 -16.08 6.86
CA ILE A 829 -19.38 -16.40 6.25
C ILE A 829 -19.23 -17.91 6.06
N LYS A 830 -19.60 -18.72 7.07
CA LYS A 830 -19.62 -20.19 6.93
C LYS A 830 -20.55 -20.64 5.81
N TYR A 831 -21.75 -20.05 5.73
CA TYR A 831 -22.71 -20.35 4.67
C TYR A 831 -22.18 -19.96 3.28
N PHE A 832 -21.50 -18.81 3.17
CA PHE A 832 -20.82 -18.42 1.93
C PHE A 832 -19.77 -19.45 1.52
N LYS A 833 -18.91 -19.87 2.46
CA LYS A 833 -17.89 -20.90 2.21
C LYS A 833 -18.50 -22.19 1.67
N GLU A 834 -19.56 -22.70 2.31
CA GLU A 834 -20.24 -23.93 1.88
C GLU A 834 -20.73 -23.84 0.43
N ASN A 835 -21.29 -22.70 0.03
CA ASN A 835 -21.80 -22.50 -1.33
C ASN A 835 -20.67 -22.22 -2.35
N ALA A 836 -19.57 -21.60 -1.92
CA ALA A 836 -18.35 -21.45 -2.72
C ALA A 836 -17.71 -22.82 -3.04
N ASP A 837 -17.65 -23.72 -2.05
CA ASP A 837 -17.20 -25.10 -2.26
C ASP A 837 -18.17 -25.85 -3.21
N ALA A 838 -19.48 -25.71 -3.02
CA ALA A 838 -20.49 -26.38 -3.84
C ALA A 838 -20.52 -25.93 -5.31
N VAL A 839 -20.32 -24.62 -5.60
CA VAL A 839 -20.21 -24.15 -6.99
C VAL A 839 -18.90 -24.62 -7.63
N LYS A 840 -17.82 -24.77 -6.85
CA LYS A 840 -16.56 -25.32 -7.35
C LYS A 840 -16.71 -26.80 -7.76
N GLU A 841 -17.45 -27.59 -6.99
CA GLU A 841 -17.80 -28.96 -7.38
C GLU A 841 -18.64 -28.98 -8.67
N LEU A 842 -19.56 -28.01 -8.83
CA LEU A 842 -20.36 -27.87 -10.04
C LEU A 842 -19.51 -27.52 -11.26
N GLU A 843 -18.51 -26.64 -11.10
CA GLU A 843 -17.52 -26.31 -12.12
C GLU A 843 -16.75 -27.56 -12.57
N VAL A 844 -16.19 -28.32 -11.62
CA VAL A 844 -15.45 -29.57 -11.92
C VAL A 844 -16.33 -30.50 -12.74
N ARG A 845 -17.58 -30.71 -12.33
CA ARG A 845 -18.53 -31.53 -13.07
C ARG A 845 -18.83 -30.97 -14.46
N ALA A 846 -19.02 -29.66 -14.60
CA ALA A 846 -19.30 -29.01 -15.89
C ALA A 846 -18.15 -29.23 -16.88
N VAL A 847 -16.90 -29.10 -16.40
CA VAL A 847 -15.69 -29.32 -17.19
C VAL A 847 -15.53 -30.80 -17.57
N GLU A 848 -15.65 -31.73 -16.60
CA GLU A 848 -15.49 -33.17 -16.84
C GLU A 848 -16.52 -33.75 -17.80
N THR A 849 -17.76 -33.25 -17.73
CA THR A 849 -18.87 -33.72 -18.59
C THR A 849 -18.94 -32.99 -19.93
N GLY A 850 -18.27 -31.85 -20.07
CA GLY A 850 -18.40 -30.97 -21.24
C GLY A 850 -19.80 -30.39 -21.43
N ASP A 851 -20.59 -30.27 -20.36
CA ASP A 851 -21.96 -29.75 -20.41
C ASP A 851 -21.97 -28.21 -20.49
N GLU A 852 -22.24 -27.67 -21.67
CA GLU A 852 -22.29 -26.23 -21.92
C GLU A 852 -23.34 -25.49 -21.07
N ASN A 853 -24.48 -26.12 -20.74
CA ASN A 853 -25.48 -25.46 -19.90
C ASN A 853 -24.98 -25.33 -18.45
N LEU A 854 -24.23 -26.33 -17.97
CA LEU A 854 -23.61 -26.26 -16.64
C LEU A 854 -22.48 -25.23 -16.61
N LYS A 855 -21.67 -25.12 -17.67
CA LYS A 855 -20.65 -24.07 -17.78
C LYS A 855 -21.28 -22.67 -17.75
N THR A 856 -22.34 -22.43 -18.52
CA THR A 856 -23.08 -21.16 -18.49
C THR A 856 -23.66 -20.87 -17.10
N LEU A 857 -24.26 -21.88 -16.45
CA LEU A 857 -24.79 -21.72 -15.10
C LEU A 857 -23.68 -21.33 -14.09
N VAL A 858 -22.52 -21.97 -14.16
CA VAL A 858 -21.37 -21.65 -13.29
C VAL A 858 -20.86 -20.23 -13.57
N ASN A 859 -20.72 -19.84 -14.84
CA ASN A 859 -20.27 -18.49 -15.19
C ASN A 859 -21.22 -17.41 -14.68
N HIS A 860 -22.53 -17.58 -14.81
CA HIS A 860 -23.49 -16.61 -14.30
C HIS A 860 -23.41 -16.51 -12.77
N LYS A 861 -23.18 -17.63 -12.06
CA LYS A 861 -22.94 -17.59 -10.61
C LYS A 861 -21.68 -16.81 -10.24
N TYR A 862 -20.59 -17.04 -10.95
CA TYR A 862 -19.34 -16.30 -10.75
C TYR A 862 -19.43 -14.83 -11.13
N ARG A 863 -20.19 -14.48 -12.17
CA ARG A 863 -20.48 -13.09 -12.57
C ARG A 863 -21.32 -12.36 -11.52
N ASP A 864 -22.34 -13.01 -10.97
CA ASP A 864 -23.42 -12.33 -10.25
C ASP A 864 -23.28 -12.32 -8.73
N PHE A 865 -22.47 -13.20 -8.12
CA PHE A 865 -22.49 -13.36 -6.66
C PHE A 865 -22.16 -12.07 -5.88
N GLN A 866 -21.23 -11.27 -6.40
CA GLN A 866 -20.84 -9.99 -5.79
C GLN A 866 -21.99 -8.98 -5.75
N ARG A 867 -23.02 -9.11 -6.60
CA ARG A 867 -24.23 -8.29 -6.52
C ARG A 867 -24.96 -8.48 -5.18
N GLY A 868 -24.74 -9.61 -4.50
CA GLY A 868 -25.20 -9.83 -3.13
C GLY A 868 -24.57 -8.89 -2.11
N PHE A 869 -23.28 -8.54 -2.25
CA PHE A 869 -22.60 -7.64 -1.33
C PHE A 869 -23.07 -6.18 -1.41
N VAL A 870 -23.78 -5.79 -2.48
CA VAL A 870 -24.37 -4.45 -2.63
C VAL A 870 -25.90 -4.43 -2.45
N SER A 871 -26.48 -5.55 -2.00
CA SER A 871 -27.94 -5.73 -1.93
C SER A 871 -28.63 -5.02 -0.76
N GLN A 872 -27.86 -4.41 0.15
CA GLN A 872 -28.35 -3.89 1.44
C GLN A 872 -28.51 -2.37 1.47
N GLY A 873 -28.31 -1.70 0.32
CA GLY A 873 -28.29 -0.24 0.21
C GLY A 873 -26.95 0.36 0.62
N GLY A 874 -26.88 1.69 0.66
CA GLY A 874 -25.66 2.42 0.98
C GLY A 874 -25.31 2.42 2.47
N LEU A 875 -24.03 2.69 2.74
CA LEU A 875 -23.48 2.91 4.08
C LEU A 875 -24.13 4.12 4.76
N PRO A 876 -24.07 4.23 6.11
CA PRO A 876 -24.59 5.38 6.84
C PRO A 876 -24.00 6.69 6.29
N ASP A 877 -24.88 7.63 5.98
CA ASP A 877 -24.54 8.96 5.45
C ASP A 877 -23.73 8.97 4.13
N ARG A 878 -23.67 7.81 3.46
CA ARG A 878 -22.82 7.54 2.29
C ARG A 878 -23.51 6.62 1.28
N GLU A 879 -24.64 7.08 0.75
CA GLU A 879 -25.57 6.24 -0.04
C GLU A 879 -24.97 5.62 -1.32
N PHE A 880 -23.94 6.26 -1.89
CA PHE A 880 -23.22 5.75 -3.07
C PHE A 880 -22.50 4.43 -2.76
N TYR A 881 -21.86 4.36 -1.59
CA TYR A 881 -21.04 3.23 -1.17
C TYR A 881 -21.92 2.10 -0.63
N LYS A 882 -22.15 1.07 -1.43
CA LYS A 882 -23.12 -0.01 -1.11
C LYS A 882 -22.48 -1.34 -0.70
N HIS A 883 -21.17 -1.49 -0.90
CA HIS A 883 -20.51 -2.78 -0.80
C HIS A 883 -20.21 -3.10 0.68
N VAL A 884 -20.89 -4.11 1.23
CA VAL A 884 -20.87 -4.38 2.69
C VAL A 884 -19.55 -4.95 3.21
N VAL A 885 -18.65 -5.40 2.32
CA VAL A 885 -17.36 -6.00 2.69
C VAL A 885 -16.21 -5.01 2.63
N THR A 886 -16.25 -4.03 1.72
CA THR A 886 -15.17 -3.04 1.55
C THR A 886 -15.75 -1.73 1.02
N ALA A 887 -15.21 -0.61 1.48
CA ALA A 887 -15.44 0.73 0.95
C ALA A 887 -14.22 1.61 1.29
N PRO A 888 -14.03 2.76 0.63
CA PRO A 888 -13.12 3.78 1.15
C PRO A 888 -13.49 4.17 2.57
N GLY A 889 -12.48 4.37 3.43
CA GLY A 889 -12.70 4.83 4.80
C GLY A 889 -13.17 6.28 4.84
N LEU A 890 -14.09 6.58 5.77
CA LEU A 890 -14.66 7.92 5.93
C LEU A 890 -13.59 9.01 6.13
N ASP A 891 -12.58 8.73 6.96
CA ASP A 891 -11.52 9.67 7.35
C ASP A 891 -10.16 9.42 6.67
N THR A 892 -10.00 8.30 5.97
CA THR A 892 -8.78 7.96 5.21
C THR A 892 -8.88 8.37 3.73
N GLY A 893 -10.09 8.38 3.17
CA GLY A 893 -10.36 8.79 1.79
C GLY A 893 -10.19 7.65 0.81
N TYR A 894 -8.96 7.35 0.38
CA TYR A 894 -8.72 6.30 -0.63
C TYR A 894 -8.60 4.90 -0.03
N ALA A 895 -7.95 4.79 1.14
CA ALA A 895 -7.67 3.51 1.76
C ALA A 895 -8.96 2.76 2.12
N ALA A 896 -8.97 1.45 1.87
CA ALA A 896 -10.09 0.59 2.17
C ALA A 896 -10.32 0.43 3.68
N VAL A 897 -11.58 0.26 4.04
CA VAL A 897 -12.04 -0.27 5.34
C VAL A 897 -12.84 -1.53 5.05
N THR A 898 -12.48 -2.63 5.73
CA THR A 898 -13.20 -3.90 5.65
C THR A 898 -14.40 -3.89 6.60
N PHE A 899 -15.50 -4.53 6.20
CA PHE A 899 -16.81 -4.47 6.86
C PHE A 899 -17.20 -3.05 7.31
N PRO A 900 -17.16 -2.06 6.41
CA PRO A 900 -17.13 -0.64 6.76
C PRO A 900 -18.31 -0.20 7.64
N GLY A 901 -19.53 -0.69 7.39
CA GLY A 901 -20.68 -0.35 8.23
C GLY A 901 -20.57 -0.80 9.69
N VAL A 902 -19.82 -1.88 9.95
CA VAL A 902 -19.56 -2.36 11.32
C VAL A 902 -18.34 -1.65 11.90
N THR A 903 -17.22 -1.66 11.19
CA THR A 903 -15.94 -1.09 11.63
C THR A 903 -16.07 0.39 11.94
N GLU A 904 -16.66 1.18 11.05
CA GLU A 904 -16.89 2.61 11.28
C GLU A 904 -17.99 2.85 12.32
N GLY A 905 -18.97 1.94 12.42
CA GLY A 905 -19.98 1.98 13.48
C GLY A 905 -19.39 1.80 14.88
N ILE A 906 -18.23 1.13 14.99
CA ILE A 906 -17.43 1.05 16.22
C ILE A 906 -16.62 2.34 16.37
N GLN A 907 -15.87 2.72 15.33
CA GLN A 907 -14.96 3.86 15.33
C GLN A 907 -15.64 5.18 15.73
N TYR A 908 -16.85 5.42 15.23
CA TYR A 908 -17.62 6.65 15.45
C TYR A 908 -18.78 6.46 16.45
N ALA A 909 -18.69 5.45 17.32
CA ALA A 909 -19.72 5.22 18.33
C ALA A 909 -19.78 6.34 19.38
N ASP A 910 -20.92 7.01 19.48
CA ASP A 910 -21.15 8.04 20.49
C ASP A 910 -21.16 7.45 21.91
N SER A 911 -20.17 7.78 22.72
CA SER A 911 -20.09 7.38 24.15
C SER A 911 -20.25 5.87 24.37
N GLY A 912 -19.72 5.04 23.47
CA GLY A 912 -19.82 3.57 23.53
C GLY A 912 -21.18 3.01 23.09
N ASN A 913 -22.01 3.78 22.39
CA ASN A 913 -23.24 3.28 21.79
C ASN A 913 -22.97 2.60 20.44
N PHE A 914 -22.78 1.28 20.46
CA PHE A 914 -22.49 0.49 19.27
C PHE A 914 -23.74 0.02 18.49
N SER A 915 -24.90 0.67 18.66
CA SER A 915 -26.14 0.23 18.00
C SER A 915 -26.06 0.25 16.47
N VAL A 916 -25.32 1.21 15.90
CA VAL A 916 -25.09 1.28 14.45
C VAL A 916 -24.24 0.10 13.99
N ALA A 917 -23.12 -0.17 14.68
CA ALA A 917 -22.29 -1.34 14.39
C ALA A 917 -23.11 -2.63 14.45
N GLN A 918 -23.89 -2.86 15.51
CA GLN A 918 -24.73 -4.05 15.64
C GLN A 918 -25.78 -4.17 14.53
N GLN A 919 -26.40 -3.06 14.13
CA GLN A 919 -27.33 -3.06 12.99
C GLN A 919 -26.63 -3.49 11.70
N TRP A 920 -25.39 -3.03 11.50
CA TRP A 920 -24.60 -3.37 10.33
C TRP A 920 -24.05 -4.78 10.36
N VAL A 921 -23.84 -5.39 11.53
CA VAL A 921 -23.58 -6.84 11.61
C VAL A 921 -24.71 -7.60 10.91
N GLY A 922 -25.97 -7.26 11.19
CA GLY A 922 -27.14 -7.89 10.56
C GLY A 922 -27.23 -7.62 9.05
N ARG A 923 -27.00 -6.37 8.61
CA ARG A 923 -27.02 -6.02 7.17
C ARG A 923 -25.89 -6.71 6.40
N THR A 924 -24.66 -6.63 6.90
CA THR A 924 -23.50 -7.30 6.29
C THR A 924 -23.73 -8.80 6.19
N SER A 925 -24.27 -9.42 7.24
CA SER A 925 -24.66 -10.84 7.24
C SER A 925 -25.68 -11.16 6.13
N GLN A 926 -26.71 -10.33 5.97
CA GLN A 926 -27.72 -10.50 4.93
C GLN A 926 -27.12 -10.36 3.52
N GLY A 927 -26.24 -9.39 3.29
CA GLY A 927 -25.53 -9.22 2.02
C GLY A 927 -24.68 -10.45 1.66
N ILE A 928 -23.92 -10.97 2.62
CA ILE A 928 -23.13 -12.20 2.45
C ILE A 928 -24.04 -13.41 2.17
N VAL A 929 -25.19 -13.53 2.86
CA VAL A 929 -26.16 -14.60 2.61
C VAL A 929 -26.78 -14.50 1.21
N VAL A 930 -27.07 -13.30 0.70
CA VAL A 930 -27.55 -13.12 -0.68
C VAL A 930 -26.47 -13.56 -1.66
N ALA A 931 -25.21 -13.16 -1.46
CA ALA A 931 -24.08 -13.59 -2.30
C ALA A 931 -23.93 -15.13 -2.28
N ALA A 932 -23.99 -15.75 -1.11
CA ALA A 932 -23.95 -17.20 -0.94
C ALA A 932 -25.10 -17.92 -1.67
N ASN A 933 -26.32 -17.36 -1.62
CA ASN A 933 -27.48 -17.91 -2.31
C ASN A 933 -27.36 -17.83 -3.84
N ILE A 934 -26.67 -16.82 -4.38
CA ILE A 934 -26.37 -16.75 -5.81
C ILE A 934 -25.44 -17.91 -6.20
N LEU A 935 -24.43 -18.22 -5.39
CA LEU A 935 -23.50 -19.34 -5.63
C LEU A 935 -24.19 -20.71 -5.49
N LYS A 936 -25.19 -20.84 -4.62
CA LYS A 936 -25.89 -22.10 -4.34
C LYS A 936 -26.34 -22.85 -5.60
N PRO A 937 -25.87 -24.08 -5.84
CA PRO A 937 -26.38 -24.92 -6.94
C PRO A 937 -27.88 -25.20 -6.78
N ALA A 938 -28.65 -25.10 -7.87
CA ALA A 938 -30.06 -25.48 -7.83
C ALA A 938 -30.15 -27.00 -7.52
N LEU A 939 -30.95 -27.37 -6.51
CA LEU A 939 -31.27 -28.76 -6.21
C LEU A 939 -32.03 -29.37 -7.41
N GLN A 940 -31.30 -29.93 -8.38
CA GLN A 940 -31.92 -30.88 -9.29
C GLN A 940 -32.19 -32.14 -8.48
N SER A 941 -33.46 -32.37 -8.18
CA SER A 941 -33.98 -33.69 -7.83
C SER A 941 -33.60 -34.67 -8.95
N VAL A 942 -32.46 -35.33 -8.83
CA VAL A 942 -32.10 -36.46 -9.69
C VAL A 942 -33.04 -37.61 -9.27
N PRO A 943 -33.93 -38.11 -10.14
CA PRO A 943 -34.55 -39.39 -9.88
C PRO A 943 -33.43 -40.43 -9.90
N ARG A 944 -33.15 -41.04 -8.75
CA ARG A 944 -32.31 -42.25 -8.69
C ARG A 944 -32.98 -43.32 -9.56
N SER A 945 -32.49 -43.52 -10.78
CA SER A 945 -32.86 -44.68 -11.57
C SER A 945 -32.09 -45.90 -11.05
N HIS A 946 -32.86 -46.88 -10.58
CA HIS A 946 -32.42 -48.22 -10.21
C HIS A 946 -31.85 -49.02 -11.38
#